data_AF-A0A8T5PQS0-F1
#
_entry.id   AF-A0A8T5PQS0-F1
#
_cell.length_a   1.000
_cell.length_b   1.000
_cell.length_c   1.000
_cell.angle_alpha   90.00
_cell.angle_beta   90.00
_cell.angle_gamma   90.00
#
_symmetry.space_group_name_H-M   'P 1'
#
loop_
_entity.id
_entity.type
_entity.pdbx_description
1 polymer ?
#
loop_
_entity_poly.entity_id
_entity_poly.type
_entity_poly.pdbx_seq_one_letter_code
_entity_poly.pdbx_strand_id
1 'polypeptide(L)'
;MYVCRHPLIVDGRVLEAADKLGIEVQASPEKWLVNTTLENMLLILRQFGSEPMSLLEYWQVRKDALDANDQDMLSSLESDQFSENLATVFLNDRWMVHHPEVLGARQFDGNKIPVNTPKGRYGWVHPDDFSFETGLPTKVKHVREIGDGTVKYWDTHTIYCEQEGTVAVRSFVTSVGKSSCDLGFPFGVISPKISIRECRATLPTGVLDTAVIDQAKALLDKYYAAMDSGILYTRIQPWQEELIDFVQNHAATLRQADDLAARVIKDDLTDAFGIMSTYAIASKEHVMASQLKYSAQLLSGITDHGIDDNHFLEFMSTRKSALEDAIESHKSLVFVLGHDNPDTDTVVSAIAEAYRQHLIRGDESVFIPVVPGNSTPKEVVELIGSQLAQQLILSESLLYQQGSKSGRPEWIMVDHNIGPEQPNTRAIIDHHQPSDVCKKQQIPKRILFAGSTAALVAQRIYGLGIEIPQLLSRYLNGAALMDTENRLEGKMTPLDHLIMDRFSGYYRGLMRQLISCYDSEELFTRDYKEDWNYFGFAVAKSIGILDETHQSILERLQQLAQENNLAKNLPLTLVKVVDYAQDAETIRRERVYTVFNDTVSPEFINTVFDTIEVVVRSESGVNVQIERGNRSIDYWGVGTQLSRKKLAPVMDLVTKAFNEFFYSPSTGLYFKRDFLRTSSELEAIADSCGVELHTSREGIVVGNPMVLKFLSEHLGQRFATPSEYFRAYFDALAVNDHRMAAHLAHSGYLEAFDAAVEDFSYLVEHPDVALTHQGFQYIGGNRKKVHIPRGDPGLIDPNKIDLETGFPQEVEDPNQYGTGLWRYWSPDRELVWVIG
;
A
#
# COMPACT_ATOMS: atom_id res chain seq x y z
N MET A 1 17.17 28.50 1.41
CA MET A 1 17.12 27.17 0.76
C MET A 1 15.66 26.73 0.76
N TYR A 2 15.13 26.31 -0.38
CA TYR A 2 13.83 25.66 -0.48
C TYR A 2 14.03 24.17 -0.22
N VAL A 3 13.26 23.61 0.71
CA VAL A 3 13.40 22.22 1.14
C VAL A 3 12.11 21.48 0.78
N CYS A 4 12.22 20.38 0.04
CA CYS A 4 11.06 19.55 -0.26
C CYS A 4 10.47 18.99 1.04
N ARG A 5 9.13 18.97 1.14
CA ARG A 5 8.44 18.43 2.32
C ARG A 5 8.50 16.92 2.43
N HIS A 6 8.97 16.20 1.42
CA HIS A 6 9.07 14.74 1.43
C HIS A 6 10.45 14.30 0.94
N PRO A 7 10.85 13.04 1.17
CA PRO A 7 12.03 12.47 0.52
C PRO A 7 11.94 12.58 -1.00
N LEU A 8 13.08 12.43 -1.68
CA LEU A 8 13.22 12.55 -3.11
C LEU A 8 12.31 11.53 -3.80
N ILE A 9 11.27 12.06 -4.46
CA ILE A 9 10.32 11.27 -5.23
C ILE A 9 10.95 10.91 -6.56
N VAL A 10 10.86 9.64 -6.92
CA VAL A 10 11.25 9.11 -8.22
C VAL A 10 10.24 9.60 -9.27
N ASP A 11 10.63 10.66 -9.97
CA ASP A 11 9.89 11.27 -11.08
C ASP A 11 10.76 11.34 -12.35
N GLY A 12 10.19 11.82 -13.46
CA GLY A 12 10.90 11.91 -14.75
C GLY A 12 12.25 12.64 -14.69
N ARG A 13 12.42 13.64 -13.80
CA ARG A 13 13.68 14.38 -13.63
C ARG A 13 14.75 13.48 -13.01
N VAL A 14 14.38 12.77 -11.95
CA VAL A 14 15.26 11.80 -11.27
C VAL A 14 15.63 10.67 -12.22
N LEU A 15 14.66 10.18 -12.99
CA LEU A 15 14.90 9.10 -13.95
C LEU A 15 15.87 9.53 -15.06
N GLU A 16 15.62 10.68 -15.70
CA GLU A 16 16.47 11.23 -16.75
C GLU A 16 17.90 11.50 -16.24
N ALA A 17 18.02 12.05 -15.02
CA ALA A 17 19.31 12.27 -14.39
C ALA A 17 20.07 10.97 -14.16
N ALA A 18 19.39 9.95 -13.63
CA ALA A 18 19.99 8.65 -13.38
C ALA A 18 20.40 7.94 -14.69
N ASP A 19 19.59 8.02 -15.75
CA ASP A 19 19.93 7.46 -17.06
C ASP A 19 21.21 8.08 -17.64
N LYS A 20 21.35 9.42 -17.56
CA LYS A 20 22.57 10.11 -17.99
C LYS A 20 23.82 9.68 -17.22
N LEU A 21 23.65 9.26 -15.97
CA LEU A 21 24.71 8.82 -15.08
C LEU A 21 24.94 7.30 -15.12
N GLY A 22 24.09 6.53 -15.82
CA GLY A 22 24.13 5.06 -15.79
C GLY A 22 23.80 4.47 -14.42
N ILE A 23 22.97 5.15 -13.62
CA ILE A 23 22.59 4.74 -12.27
C ILE A 23 21.22 4.06 -12.31
N GLU A 24 21.13 2.86 -11.73
CA GLU A 24 19.85 2.18 -11.51
C GLU A 24 19.06 2.89 -10.39
N VAL A 25 17.78 3.10 -10.64
CA VAL A 25 16.86 3.73 -9.68
C VAL A 25 15.84 2.71 -9.22
N GLN A 26 15.67 2.60 -7.91
CA GLN A 26 14.59 1.85 -7.29
C GLN A 26 13.73 2.80 -6.46
N ALA A 27 12.42 2.58 -6.52
CA ALA A 27 11.42 3.36 -5.82
C ALA A 27 10.80 2.51 -4.71
N SER A 28 10.55 3.11 -3.54
CA SER A 28 9.67 2.50 -2.54
C SER A 28 8.22 2.47 -3.08
N PRO A 29 7.28 1.76 -2.44
CA PRO A 29 5.88 1.85 -2.80
C PRO A 29 5.34 3.29 -2.78
N GLU A 30 5.83 4.14 -1.88
CA GLU A 30 5.54 5.58 -1.77
C GLU A 30 6.28 6.46 -2.79
N LYS A 31 7.03 5.86 -3.72
CA LYS A 31 7.89 6.49 -4.74
C LYS A 31 9.16 7.17 -4.26
N TRP A 32 9.63 6.91 -3.05
CA TRP A 32 10.91 7.49 -2.63
C TRP A 32 12.09 6.79 -3.28
N LEU A 33 13.12 7.54 -3.65
CA LEU A 33 14.39 6.96 -4.12
C LEU A 33 15.02 6.18 -2.97
N VAL A 34 15.10 4.86 -3.10
CA VAL A 34 15.63 3.93 -2.09
C VAL A 34 16.56 2.91 -2.75
N ASN A 35 17.17 2.04 -1.94
CA ASN A 35 18.11 1.02 -2.42
C ASN A 35 19.23 1.57 -3.32
N THR A 36 19.73 2.75 -2.99
CA THR A 36 20.85 3.37 -3.70
C THR A 36 21.81 4.00 -2.70
N THR A 37 23.07 4.16 -3.09
CA THR A 37 24.11 4.70 -2.21
C THR A 37 23.99 6.21 -2.10
N LEU A 38 24.52 6.81 -1.02
CA LEU A 38 24.59 8.27 -0.88
C LEU A 38 25.28 8.92 -2.09
N GLU A 39 26.37 8.32 -2.56
CA GLU A 39 27.10 8.77 -3.75
C GLU A 39 26.17 8.94 -4.96
N ASN A 40 25.41 7.90 -5.29
CA ASN A 40 24.49 7.92 -6.43
C ASN A 40 23.38 8.96 -6.23
N MET A 41 22.84 9.07 -5.02
CA MET A 41 21.85 10.10 -4.68
C MET A 41 22.39 11.52 -4.89
N LEU A 42 23.63 11.79 -4.48
CA LEU A 42 24.29 13.09 -4.65
C LEU A 42 24.52 13.42 -6.13
N LEU A 43 24.99 12.44 -6.91
CA LEU A 43 25.21 12.62 -8.35
C LEU A 43 23.89 12.92 -9.07
N ILE A 44 22.82 12.18 -8.74
CA ILE A 44 21.48 12.39 -9.29
C ILE A 44 20.97 13.81 -9.00
N LEU A 45 20.98 14.24 -7.72
CA LEU A 45 20.48 15.57 -7.34
C LEU A 45 21.23 16.70 -8.07
N ARG A 46 22.56 16.60 -8.15
CA ARG A 46 23.41 17.60 -8.82
C ARG A 46 23.12 17.71 -10.31
N GLN A 47 22.77 16.60 -10.96
CA GLN A 47 22.48 16.56 -12.40
C GLN A 47 21.30 17.47 -12.80
N PHE A 48 20.38 17.76 -11.88
CA PHE A 48 19.27 18.71 -12.08
C PHE A 48 19.34 19.92 -11.14
N GLY A 49 20.54 20.28 -10.67
CA GLY A 49 20.81 21.51 -9.93
C GLY A 49 20.18 21.56 -8.54
N SER A 50 20.00 20.41 -7.90
CA SER A 50 19.53 20.28 -6.53
C SER A 50 20.63 19.75 -5.63
N GLU A 51 20.47 19.98 -4.34
CA GLU A 51 21.38 19.53 -3.29
C GLU A 51 20.56 18.92 -2.16
N PRO A 52 21.10 17.99 -1.37
CA PRO A 52 20.43 17.51 -0.17
C PRO A 52 20.66 18.41 1.03
N MET A 53 20.08 18.08 2.19
CA MET A 53 20.48 18.71 3.46
C MET A 53 21.72 18.03 4.04
N SER A 54 22.65 18.82 4.57
CA SER A 54 23.67 18.38 5.51
C SER A 54 23.10 18.19 6.91
N LEU A 55 23.88 17.60 7.82
CA LEU A 55 23.50 17.42 9.23
C LEU A 55 23.19 18.76 9.90
N LEU A 56 23.99 19.79 9.61
CA LEU A 56 23.76 21.14 10.11
C LEU A 56 22.43 21.72 9.63
N GLU A 57 22.20 21.66 8.32
CA GLU A 57 21.00 22.25 7.71
C GLU A 57 19.73 21.54 8.16
N TYR A 58 19.77 20.23 8.39
CA TYR A 58 18.62 19.50 8.93
C TYR A 58 18.13 20.12 10.25
N TRP A 59 19.04 20.39 11.20
CA TRP A 59 18.67 21.00 12.48
C TRP A 59 18.24 22.45 12.32
N GLN A 60 18.85 23.20 11.39
CA GLN A 60 18.41 24.55 11.06
C GLN A 60 16.98 24.57 10.51
N VAL A 61 16.67 23.70 9.55
CA VAL A 61 15.34 23.58 8.93
C VAL A 61 14.30 23.14 9.96
N ARG A 62 14.66 22.21 10.86
CA ARG A 62 13.77 21.83 11.96
C ARG A 62 13.46 23.00 12.89
N LYS A 63 14.47 23.79 13.25
CA LYS A 63 14.29 25.00 14.07
C LYS A 63 13.41 26.03 13.34
N ASP A 64 13.69 26.29 12.06
CA ASP A 64 12.91 27.22 11.25
C ASP A 64 11.44 26.78 11.15
N ALA A 65 11.19 25.48 11.03
CA ALA A 65 9.83 24.91 11.03
C ALA A 65 9.12 25.08 12.37
N LEU A 66 9.83 24.91 13.50
CA LEU A 66 9.28 25.22 14.84
C LEU A 66 8.93 26.70 14.98
N ASP A 67 9.85 27.58 14.58
CA ASP A 67 9.67 29.04 14.66
C ASP A 67 8.49 29.51 13.78
N ALA A 68 8.27 28.86 12.64
CA ALA A 68 7.15 29.09 11.74
C ALA A 68 5.85 28.37 12.14
N ASN A 69 5.87 27.52 13.17
CA ASN A 69 4.77 26.61 13.54
C ASN A 69 4.30 25.72 12.36
N ASP A 70 5.25 25.26 11.54
CA ASP A 70 5.01 24.41 10.38
C ASP A 70 4.94 22.93 10.78
N GLN A 71 3.77 22.52 11.28
CA GLN A 71 3.54 21.16 11.77
C GLN A 71 3.71 20.09 10.68
N ASP A 72 3.39 20.41 9.43
CA ASP A 72 3.55 19.49 8.31
C ASP A 72 5.03 19.20 8.03
N MET A 73 5.88 20.24 8.09
CA MET A 73 7.33 20.06 7.92
C MET A 73 7.94 19.30 9.09
N LEU A 74 7.52 19.60 10.33
CA LEU A 74 7.98 18.88 11.52
C LEU A 74 7.59 17.41 11.50
N SER A 75 6.33 17.12 11.17
CA SER A 75 5.82 15.75 10.99
C SER A 75 6.63 14.99 9.94
N SER A 76 6.98 15.64 8.83
CA SER A 76 7.85 15.04 7.83
C SER A 76 9.29 14.82 8.33
N LEU A 77 9.89 15.83 8.96
CA LEU A 77 11.24 15.75 9.53
C LEU A 77 11.34 14.76 10.68
N GLU A 78 10.24 14.33 11.29
CA GLU A 78 10.22 13.33 12.37
C GLU A 78 9.47 12.03 12.01
N SER A 79 9.04 11.90 10.75
CA SER A 79 8.36 10.73 10.19
C SER A 79 9.08 9.40 10.46
N ASP A 80 8.31 8.42 10.90
CA ASP A 80 8.71 7.01 11.07
C ASP A 80 8.71 6.21 9.77
N GLN A 81 8.22 6.80 8.67
CA GLN A 81 8.01 6.08 7.41
C GLN A 81 9.30 5.93 6.60
N PHE A 82 10.28 6.80 6.80
CA PHE A 82 11.55 6.79 6.06
C PHE A 82 12.73 7.18 6.95
N SER A 83 13.92 6.90 6.45
CA SER A 83 15.19 7.43 6.94
C SER A 83 15.82 8.29 5.85
N GLU A 84 16.59 9.30 6.25
CA GLU A 84 17.20 10.25 5.32
C GLU A 84 18.71 10.24 5.50
N ASN A 85 19.43 10.01 4.40
CA ASN A 85 20.82 10.39 4.33
C ASN A 85 20.90 11.91 4.42
N LEU A 86 21.72 12.38 5.35
CA LEU A 86 22.16 13.77 5.41
C LEU A 86 23.51 13.81 4.69
N ALA A 87 23.73 14.80 3.83
CA ALA A 87 24.98 14.97 3.10
C ALA A 87 26.11 15.44 4.01
N THR A 88 26.48 14.57 4.93
CA THR A 88 27.55 14.73 5.90
C THR A 88 28.22 13.39 6.06
N VAL A 89 29.49 13.35 5.69
CA VAL A 89 30.34 12.16 5.74
C VAL A 89 31.40 12.35 6.81
N PHE A 90 31.70 11.30 7.57
CA PHE A 90 32.71 11.24 8.62
C PHE A 90 33.87 10.36 8.16
N LEU A 91 35.09 10.90 8.24
CA LEU A 91 36.30 10.30 7.72
C LEU A 91 37.30 10.06 8.85
N ASN A 92 37.64 8.79 9.07
CA ASN A 92 38.63 8.33 10.05
C ASN A 92 38.36 8.84 11.48
N ASP A 93 37.09 9.04 11.85
CA ASP A 93 36.64 9.58 13.13
C ASP A 93 37.30 10.93 13.54
N ARG A 94 37.80 11.68 12.55
CA ARG A 94 38.55 12.93 12.76
C ARG A 94 37.97 14.11 12.04
N TRP A 95 37.36 13.86 10.89
CA TRP A 95 36.90 14.90 9.98
C TRP A 95 35.48 14.61 9.56
N MET A 96 34.68 15.66 9.41
CA MET A 96 33.43 15.60 8.70
C MET A 96 33.45 16.56 7.52
N VAL A 97 32.68 16.22 6.49
CA VAL A 97 32.51 17.05 5.30
C VAL A 97 31.02 17.18 5.03
N HIS A 98 30.51 18.40 5.07
CA HIS A 98 29.16 18.71 4.59
C HIS A 98 29.18 18.85 3.07
N HIS A 99 28.11 18.41 2.40
CA HIS A 99 27.95 18.46 0.94
C HIS A 99 29.15 17.92 0.16
N PRO A 100 29.63 16.69 0.49
CA PRO A 100 30.88 16.19 -0.07
C PRO A 100 30.84 16.06 -1.60
N GLU A 101 31.92 16.42 -2.26
CA GLU A 101 32.15 16.08 -3.66
C GLU A 101 32.38 14.57 -3.79
N VAL A 102 31.79 13.96 -4.81
CA VAL A 102 31.97 12.54 -5.12
C VAL A 102 33.17 12.42 -6.04
N LEU A 103 34.25 11.80 -5.57
CA LEU A 103 35.45 11.52 -6.37
C LEU A 103 35.39 10.13 -7.04
N GLY A 104 34.58 9.23 -6.50
CA GLY A 104 34.34 7.89 -6.99
C GLY A 104 33.71 7.01 -5.92
N ALA A 105 33.66 5.70 -6.18
CA ALA A 105 33.04 4.72 -5.30
C ALA A 105 33.53 4.84 -3.85
N ARG A 106 32.65 5.31 -2.95
CA ARG A 106 32.95 5.54 -1.52
C ARG A 106 34.10 6.54 -1.26
N GLN A 107 34.39 7.44 -2.20
CA GLN A 107 35.43 8.44 -2.07
C GLN A 107 34.84 9.85 -2.12
N PHE A 108 35.03 10.58 -1.02
CA PHE A 108 34.45 11.90 -0.80
C PHE A 108 35.52 12.94 -0.49
N ASP A 109 35.34 14.16 -0.98
CA ASP A 109 36.19 15.32 -0.66
C ASP A 109 35.37 16.58 -0.36
N GLY A 110 36.01 17.59 0.20
CA GLY A 110 35.39 18.88 0.51
C GLY A 110 36.01 19.56 1.71
N ASN A 111 35.30 20.56 2.24
CA ASN A 111 35.78 21.33 3.40
C ASN A 111 35.77 20.47 4.66
N LYS A 112 36.96 20.13 5.18
CA LYS A 112 37.14 19.26 6.34
C LYS A 112 36.96 20.03 7.63
N ILE A 113 35.98 19.62 8.42
CA ILE A 113 35.68 20.18 9.74
C ILE A 113 36.11 19.15 10.80
N PRO A 114 36.90 19.53 11.82
CA PRO A 114 37.28 18.63 12.89
C PRO A 114 36.05 18.07 13.61
N VAL A 115 36.02 16.75 13.83
CA VAL A 115 34.96 16.06 14.56
C VAL A 115 35.34 15.98 16.03
N ASN A 116 34.42 16.39 16.90
CA ASN A 116 34.49 16.15 18.33
C ASN A 116 33.11 15.66 18.80
N THR A 117 32.75 14.44 18.43
CA THR A 117 31.51 13.80 18.85
C THR A 117 31.61 13.39 20.32
N PRO A 118 30.63 13.73 21.16
CA PRO A 118 30.55 13.18 22.51
C PRO A 118 30.44 11.65 22.42
N LYS A 119 31.29 10.93 23.17
CA LYS A 119 31.15 9.47 23.33
C LYS A 119 29.76 9.18 23.89
N GLY A 120 29.03 8.29 23.23
CA GLY A 120 27.58 8.34 23.31
C GLY A 120 26.83 7.14 22.76
N ARG A 121 27.44 5.98 22.51
CA ARG A 121 26.74 4.86 21.85
C ARG A 121 26.00 3.94 22.85
N TYR A 122 24.67 3.97 22.98
CA TYR A 122 23.68 4.98 22.53
C TYR A 122 23.45 6.06 23.59
N GLY A 123 22.90 7.20 23.16
CA GLY A 123 22.63 8.34 24.01
C GLY A 123 21.39 9.10 23.58
N TRP A 124 21.04 10.12 24.35
CA TRP A 124 19.87 10.96 24.13
C TRP A 124 20.27 12.43 24.09
N VAL A 125 19.72 13.15 23.13
CA VAL A 125 20.04 14.56 22.88
C VAL A 125 18.76 15.36 22.78
N HIS A 126 18.69 16.51 23.44
CA HIS A 126 17.61 17.45 23.19
C HIS A 126 17.90 18.21 21.88
N PRO A 127 16.92 18.48 21.00
CA PRO A 127 17.17 19.18 19.74
C PRO A 127 17.87 20.54 19.90
N ASP A 128 17.69 21.22 21.03
CA ASP A 128 18.38 22.48 21.34
C ASP A 128 19.87 22.30 21.71
N ASP A 129 20.29 21.07 22.02
CA ASP A 129 21.67 20.74 22.35
C ASP A 129 22.51 20.46 21.08
N PHE A 130 22.00 20.70 19.86
CA PHE A 130 22.80 20.60 18.63
C PHE A 130 23.51 21.92 18.28
N SER A 131 24.77 21.82 17.84
CA SER A 131 25.55 22.97 17.39
C SER A 131 25.07 23.43 16.00
N PHE A 132 24.67 24.68 15.86
CA PHE A 132 24.38 25.31 14.56
C PHE A 132 25.64 25.72 13.78
N GLU A 133 26.83 25.29 14.21
CA GLU A 133 28.07 25.42 13.43
C GLU A 133 28.45 24.09 12.76
N THR A 134 28.08 22.96 13.36
CA THR A 134 28.54 21.62 12.94
C THR A 134 27.40 20.61 12.73
N GLY A 135 26.23 20.86 13.28
CA GLY A 135 25.14 19.89 13.38
C GLY A 135 25.39 18.75 14.38
N LEU A 136 26.50 18.77 15.12
CA LEU A 136 26.83 17.76 16.13
C LEU A 136 26.20 18.10 17.49
N PRO A 137 25.88 17.09 18.32
CA PRO A 137 25.40 17.34 19.67
C PRO A 137 26.51 17.94 20.54
N THR A 138 26.16 18.98 21.29
CA THR A 138 27.02 19.61 22.30
C THR A 138 26.95 18.88 23.65
N LYS A 139 25.85 18.16 23.89
CA LYS A 139 25.61 17.39 25.11
C LYS A 139 24.82 16.13 24.80
N VAL A 140 25.30 14.99 25.31
CA VAL A 140 24.63 13.69 25.23
C VAL A 140 24.34 13.19 26.63
N LYS A 141 23.11 12.76 26.90
CA LYS A 141 22.71 12.10 28.14
C LYS A 141 22.71 10.59 27.93
N HIS A 142 23.33 9.85 28.84
CA HIS A 142 23.35 8.37 28.82
C HIS A 142 22.21 7.73 29.63
N VAL A 143 21.45 8.53 30.38
CA VAL A 143 20.31 8.06 31.18
C VAL A 143 19.04 8.19 30.35
N ARG A 144 18.13 7.20 30.43
CA ARG A 144 16.80 7.19 29.78
C ARG A 144 15.82 8.20 30.41
N GLU A 145 16.25 9.43 30.70
CA GLU A 145 15.30 10.52 30.90
C GLU A 145 14.76 10.94 29.53
N ILE A 146 13.83 10.14 29.01
CA ILE A 146 13.17 10.36 27.72
C ILE A 146 12.13 11.44 27.94
N GLY A 147 12.49 12.68 27.65
CA GLY A 147 11.53 13.78 27.56
C GLY A 147 10.81 13.80 26.22
N ASP A 148 9.73 14.57 26.14
CA ASP A 148 9.14 14.91 24.85
C ASP A 148 10.15 15.68 23.99
N GLY A 149 10.26 15.30 22.72
CA GLY A 149 11.20 15.89 21.77
C GLY A 149 12.65 15.40 21.80
N THR A 150 13.08 14.51 22.71
CA THR A 150 14.46 13.99 22.67
C THR A 150 14.70 13.08 21.47
N VAL A 151 15.90 13.17 20.89
CA VAL A 151 16.36 12.41 19.73
C VAL A 151 17.39 11.38 20.17
N LYS A 152 17.25 10.13 19.70
CA LYS A 152 18.25 9.09 19.97
C LYS A 152 19.51 9.38 19.16
N TYR A 153 20.67 9.24 19.78
CA TYR A 153 21.96 9.56 19.18
C TYR A 153 22.85 8.33 19.10
N TRP A 154 23.51 8.16 17.96
CA TRP A 154 24.59 7.19 17.77
C TRP A 154 25.83 7.91 17.26
N ASP A 155 26.93 7.76 18.00
CA ASP A 155 28.19 8.42 17.68
C ASP A 155 28.92 7.81 16.47
N THR A 156 30.04 8.43 16.11
CA THR A 156 30.92 8.03 15.00
C THR A 156 31.97 6.99 15.40
N HIS A 157 32.05 6.59 16.68
CA HIS A 157 33.11 5.73 17.20
C HIS A 157 32.86 4.26 16.86
N THR A 158 32.84 3.95 15.57
CA THR A 158 32.62 2.60 15.01
C THR A 158 33.85 2.14 14.24
N ILE A 159 34.07 0.82 14.17
CA ILE A 159 35.17 0.25 13.37
C ILE A 159 35.07 0.66 11.89
N TYR A 160 33.85 0.88 11.39
CA TYR A 160 33.60 1.34 10.02
C TYR A 160 34.08 2.78 9.81
N CYS A 161 33.84 3.69 10.76
CA CYS A 161 34.29 5.07 10.65
C CYS A 161 35.83 5.17 10.63
N GLU A 162 36.51 4.29 11.38
CA GLU A 162 37.97 4.21 11.39
C GLU A 162 38.57 3.65 10.08
N GLN A 163 37.86 2.76 9.39
CA GLN A 163 38.38 2.01 8.24
C GLN A 163 37.93 2.57 6.89
N GLU A 164 36.64 2.87 6.75
CA GLU A 164 35.99 3.23 5.48
C GLU A 164 35.31 4.59 5.53
N GLY A 165 34.90 5.04 6.72
CA GLY A 165 34.10 6.25 6.97
C GLY A 165 32.59 5.99 7.01
N THR A 166 31.82 6.95 7.54
CA THR A 166 30.39 6.81 7.81
C THR A 166 29.57 8.03 7.40
N VAL A 167 28.27 7.86 7.17
CA VAL A 167 27.29 8.91 6.85
C VAL A 167 26.46 9.28 8.07
N ALA A 168 26.02 10.54 8.11
CA ALA A 168 24.93 10.95 8.97
C ALA A 168 23.59 10.50 8.37
N VAL A 169 22.80 9.76 9.15
CA VAL A 169 21.43 9.36 8.80
C VAL A 169 20.49 9.88 9.87
N ARG A 170 19.41 10.51 9.43
CA ARG A 170 18.23 10.71 10.28
C ARG A 170 17.36 9.46 10.13
N SER A 171 17.04 8.78 11.24
CA SER A 171 16.16 7.61 11.22
C SER A 171 15.05 7.72 12.27
N PHE A 172 14.33 6.62 12.49
CA PHE A 172 13.31 6.48 13.51
C PHE A 172 13.51 5.17 14.25
N VAL A 173 13.56 5.25 15.58
CA VAL A 173 13.83 4.10 16.44
C VAL A 173 12.49 3.63 16.99
N THR A 174 11.97 2.58 16.37
CA THR A 174 10.66 1.99 16.70
C THR A 174 10.57 1.56 18.16
N SER A 175 11.67 1.06 18.75
CA SER A 175 11.71 0.58 20.15
C SER A 175 11.32 1.62 21.20
N VAL A 176 11.41 2.90 20.85
CA VAL A 176 11.15 4.03 21.75
C VAL A 176 10.20 5.06 21.12
N GLY A 177 9.79 4.85 19.87
CA GLY A 177 8.92 5.76 19.14
C GLY A 177 9.50 7.17 18.97
N LYS A 178 10.81 7.29 18.73
CA LYS A 178 11.51 8.59 18.60
C LYS A 178 12.41 8.63 17.38
N SER A 179 12.57 9.81 16.79
CA SER A 179 13.57 10.09 15.77
C SER A 179 14.99 9.83 16.28
N SER A 180 15.90 9.51 15.37
CA SER A 180 17.32 9.34 15.67
C SER A 180 18.24 10.12 14.72
N CYS A 181 19.42 10.41 15.25
CA CYS A 181 20.56 10.96 14.54
C CYS A 181 21.70 9.95 14.63
N ASP A 182 21.93 9.23 13.54
CA ASP A 182 22.82 8.09 13.46
C ASP A 182 24.06 8.47 12.65
N LEU A 183 25.22 8.60 13.30
CA LEU A 183 26.46 9.04 12.63
C LEU A 183 27.37 7.88 12.19
N GLY A 184 26.97 6.64 12.46
CA GLY A 184 27.79 5.44 12.32
C GLY A 184 27.48 4.55 11.12
N PHE A 185 26.65 4.99 10.16
CA PHE A 185 26.25 4.18 9.01
C PHE A 185 27.35 4.14 7.93
N PRO A 186 27.74 2.97 7.38
CA PRO A 186 28.75 2.93 6.30
C PRO A 186 28.33 3.68 5.03
N PHE A 187 29.28 4.29 4.30
CA PHE A 187 29.00 5.00 3.04
C PHE A 187 28.28 4.16 1.99
N GLY A 188 28.58 2.86 1.96
CA GLY A 188 28.03 1.91 1.00
C GLY A 188 26.68 1.33 1.40
N VAL A 189 26.04 1.80 2.48
CA VAL A 189 24.78 1.22 2.93
C VAL A 189 23.69 1.42 1.87
N ILE A 190 23.01 0.32 1.54
CA ILE A 190 21.85 0.26 0.68
C ILE A 190 20.69 -0.21 1.55
N SER A 191 19.58 0.53 1.55
CA SER A 191 18.43 0.20 2.38
C SER A 191 17.12 0.58 1.67
N PRO A 192 16.07 -0.25 1.81
CA PRO A 192 14.76 0.02 1.19
C PRO A 192 14.00 1.16 1.87
N LYS A 193 14.54 1.72 2.97
CA LYS A 193 13.94 2.83 3.72
C LYS A 193 14.82 4.07 3.82
N ILE A 194 16.08 4.02 3.34
CA ILE A 194 16.97 5.18 3.35
C ILE A 194 16.82 5.91 2.01
N SER A 195 16.43 7.17 2.10
CA SER A 195 16.28 8.08 0.96
C SER A 195 17.10 9.36 1.20
N ILE A 196 16.84 10.41 0.42
CA ILE A 196 17.46 11.73 0.57
C ILE A 196 16.41 12.80 0.31
N ARG A 197 16.57 14.00 0.85
CA ARG A 197 15.62 15.11 0.62
C ARG A 197 16.16 16.10 -0.40
N GLU A 198 15.36 16.47 -1.39
CA GLU A 198 15.71 17.49 -2.39
C GLU A 198 15.66 18.91 -1.79
N CYS A 199 16.72 19.68 -1.99
CA CYS A 199 16.81 21.09 -1.62
C CYS A 199 17.32 21.93 -2.80
N ARG A 200 16.89 23.20 -2.86
CA ARG A 200 17.22 24.12 -3.95
C ARG A 200 17.50 25.54 -3.46
N ALA A 201 18.34 26.26 -4.19
CA ALA A 201 18.54 27.70 -3.97
C ALA A 201 17.35 28.54 -4.50
N THR A 202 16.72 28.09 -5.59
CA THR A 202 15.57 28.75 -6.24
C THR A 202 14.42 27.78 -6.43
N LEU A 203 13.19 28.28 -6.46
CA LEU A 203 12.05 27.45 -6.84
C LEU A 203 12.24 26.87 -8.25
N PRO A 204 11.81 25.63 -8.51
CA PRO A 204 11.80 25.09 -9.86
C PRO A 204 10.87 25.92 -10.76
N THR A 205 11.23 26.06 -12.04
CA THR A 205 10.30 26.57 -13.06
C THR A 205 9.18 25.57 -13.29
N GLY A 206 7.95 26.03 -13.53
CA GLY A 206 6.80 25.15 -13.76
C GLY A 206 6.21 24.56 -12.48
N VAL A 207 6.41 25.21 -11.33
CA VAL A 207 5.71 24.93 -10.07
C VAL A 207 4.62 25.98 -9.87
N LEU A 208 3.47 25.56 -9.34
CA LEU A 208 2.41 26.50 -9.00
C LEU A 208 2.84 27.46 -7.89
N ASP A 209 2.43 28.72 -8.04
CA ASP A 209 2.54 29.71 -6.98
C ASP A 209 1.74 29.26 -5.75
N THR A 210 2.27 29.47 -4.55
CA THR A 210 1.63 29.06 -3.30
C THR A 210 0.23 29.67 -3.14
N ALA A 211 0.03 30.93 -3.57
CA ALA A 211 -1.28 31.58 -3.53
C ALA A 211 -2.29 30.92 -4.49
N VAL A 212 -1.83 30.36 -5.63
CA VAL A 212 -2.69 29.60 -6.55
C VAL A 212 -3.04 28.23 -5.96
N ILE A 213 -2.07 27.57 -5.31
CA ILE A 213 -2.30 26.32 -4.59
C ILE A 213 -3.33 26.51 -3.48
N ASP A 214 -3.18 27.56 -2.66
CA ASP A 214 -4.06 27.82 -1.53
C ASP A 214 -5.50 28.15 -1.98
N GLN A 215 -5.64 28.94 -3.06
CA GLN A 215 -6.96 29.20 -3.66
C GLN A 215 -7.60 27.93 -4.23
N ALA A 216 -6.83 27.10 -4.94
CA ALA A 216 -7.33 25.83 -5.45
C ALA A 216 -7.78 24.91 -4.31
N LYS A 217 -6.97 24.77 -3.25
CA LYS A 217 -7.30 23.98 -2.06
C LYS A 217 -8.58 24.47 -1.40
N ALA A 218 -8.76 25.77 -1.21
CA ALA A 218 -9.98 26.32 -0.61
C ALA A 218 -11.25 25.98 -1.44
N LEU A 219 -11.14 25.94 -2.77
CA LEU A 219 -12.24 25.51 -3.65
C LEU A 219 -12.45 24.01 -3.61
N LEU A 220 -11.36 23.23 -3.61
CA LEU A 220 -11.42 21.78 -3.52
C LEU A 220 -11.97 21.30 -2.17
N ASP A 221 -11.70 22.00 -1.07
CA ASP A 221 -12.30 21.70 0.23
C ASP A 221 -13.83 21.86 0.19
N LYS A 222 -14.34 22.88 -0.51
CA LYS A 222 -15.79 23.04 -0.75
C LYS A 222 -16.34 21.89 -1.60
N TYR A 223 -15.59 21.46 -2.62
CA TYR A 223 -15.93 20.32 -3.46
C TYR A 223 -15.98 19.02 -2.65
N TYR A 224 -14.96 18.71 -1.86
CA TYR A 224 -14.90 17.51 -1.02
C TYR A 224 -16.01 17.49 0.03
N ALA A 225 -16.26 18.60 0.73
CA ALA A 225 -17.39 18.69 1.65
C ALA A 225 -18.75 18.46 0.95
N ALA A 226 -18.89 18.90 -0.29
CA ALA A 226 -20.10 18.69 -1.09
C ALA A 226 -20.22 17.24 -1.64
N MET A 227 -19.08 16.57 -1.89
CA MET A 227 -19.04 15.13 -2.20
C MET A 227 -19.46 14.30 -1.00
N ASP A 228 -18.88 14.56 0.18
CA ASP A 228 -19.13 13.81 1.42
C ASP A 228 -20.59 13.92 1.89
N SER A 229 -21.22 15.08 1.67
CA SER A 229 -22.64 15.28 1.96
C SER A 229 -23.58 14.72 0.88
N GLY A 230 -23.04 14.23 -0.25
CA GLY A 230 -23.80 13.76 -1.41
C GLY A 230 -24.56 14.85 -2.15
N ILE A 231 -24.36 16.13 -1.80
CA ILE A 231 -25.18 17.22 -2.32
C ILE A 231 -24.87 17.55 -3.79
N LEU A 232 -23.65 17.25 -4.26
CA LEU A 232 -23.24 17.42 -5.66
C LEU A 232 -24.08 16.60 -6.65
N TYR A 233 -24.70 15.52 -6.18
CA TYR A 233 -25.55 14.68 -7.02
C TYR A 233 -26.98 15.20 -7.13
N THR A 234 -27.34 16.23 -6.36
CA THR A 234 -28.72 16.71 -6.23
C THR A 234 -28.94 18.14 -6.70
N ARG A 235 -27.86 18.94 -6.81
CA ARG A 235 -27.89 20.33 -7.31
C ARG A 235 -26.50 20.84 -7.65
N ILE A 236 -26.47 21.85 -8.50
CA ILE A 236 -25.28 22.68 -8.73
C ILE A 236 -25.04 23.55 -7.49
N GLN A 237 -23.80 23.58 -7.01
CA GLN A 237 -23.46 24.27 -5.76
C GLN A 237 -23.13 25.73 -6.01
N PRO A 238 -23.54 26.70 -5.15
CA PRO A 238 -23.37 28.13 -5.37
C PRO A 238 -21.93 28.64 -5.59
N TRP A 239 -20.93 27.85 -5.21
CA TRP A 239 -19.52 28.18 -5.40
C TRP A 239 -18.99 27.77 -6.78
N GLN A 240 -19.85 27.28 -7.68
CA GLN A 240 -19.44 26.89 -9.04
C GLN A 240 -18.94 28.08 -9.86
N GLU A 241 -19.49 29.28 -9.64
CA GLU A 241 -18.99 30.51 -10.26
C GLU A 241 -17.56 30.83 -9.80
N GLU A 242 -17.26 30.66 -8.51
CA GLU A 242 -15.89 30.83 -7.98
C GLU A 242 -14.90 29.84 -8.62
N LEU A 243 -15.33 28.58 -8.83
CA LEU A 243 -14.52 27.56 -9.50
C LEU A 243 -14.25 27.91 -10.96
N ILE A 244 -15.29 28.36 -11.68
CA ILE A 244 -15.20 28.81 -13.07
C ILE A 244 -14.22 29.99 -13.18
N ASP A 245 -14.41 31.02 -12.34
CA ASP A 245 -13.59 32.22 -12.34
C ASP A 245 -12.13 31.89 -12.01
N PHE A 246 -11.89 31.02 -11.03
CA PHE A 246 -10.55 30.55 -10.68
C PHE A 246 -9.84 29.93 -11.88
N VAL A 247 -10.49 28.99 -12.58
CA VAL A 247 -9.87 28.35 -13.75
C VAL A 247 -9.67 29.35 -14.88
N GLN A 248 -10.63 30.23 -15.16
CA GLN A 248 -10.46 31.25 -16.21
C GLN A 248 -9.24 32.15 -15.94
N ASN A 249 -8.99 32.49 -14.67
CA ASN A 249 -7.86 33.33 -14.27
C ASN A 249 -6.52 32.58 -14.24
N HIS A 250 -6.52 31.27 -13.98
CA HIS A 250 -5.29 30.50 -13.71
C HIS A 250 -5.00 29.35 -14.69
N ALA A 251 -5.84 29.11 -15.71
CA ALA A 251 -5.72 27.95 -16.59
C ALA A 251 -4.36 27.86 -17.30
N ALA A 252 -3.80 28.98 -17.77
CA ALA A 252 -2.48 28.96 -18.42
C ALA A 252 -1.38 28.50 -17.47
N THR A 253 -1.38 29.00 -16.23
CA THR A 253 -0.44 28.59 -15.18
C THR A 253 -0.63 27.13 -14.78
N LEU A 254 -1.88 26.69 -14.61
CA LEU A 254 -2.20 25.29 -14.30
C LEU A 254 -1.73 24.33 -15.40
N ARG A 255 -1.90 24.69 -16.68
CA ARG A 255 -1.43 23.88 -17.81
C ARG A 255 0.10 23.79 -17.86
N GLN A 256 0.79 24.89 -17.61
CA GLN A 256 2.26 24.93 -17.65
C GLN A 256 2.92 24.24 -16.46
N ALA A 257 2.25 24.16 -15.31
CA ALA A 257 2.79 23.51 -14.12
C ALA A 257 2.69 21.98 -14.23
N ASP A 258 3.78 21.26 -13.97
CA ASP A 258 3.81 19.79 -14.09
C ASP A 258 4.41 19.08 -12.86
N ASP A 259 4.65 19.83 -11.78
CA ASP A 259 5.01 19.24 -10.50
C ASP A 259 3.84 18.42 -9.92
N LEU A 260 4.13 17.58 -8.93
CA LEU A 260 3.14 16.67 -8.34
C LEU A 260 1.92 17.41 -7.79
N ALA A 261 2.10 18.55 -7.11
CA ALA A 261 0.98 19.30 -6.55
C ALA A 261 0.08 19.85 -7.66
N ALA A 262 0.67 20.35 -8.76
CA ALA A 262 -0.09 20.78 -9.93
C ALA A 262 -0.87 19.65 -10.59
N ARG A 263 -0.28 18.45 -10.69
CA ARG A 263 -0.98 17.28 -11.25
C ARG A 263 -2.18 16.88 -10.40
N VAL A 264 -2.02 16.83 -9.07
CA VAL A 264 -3.11 16.53 -8.13
C VAL A 264 -4.22 17.57 -8.22
N ILE A 265 -3.87 18.86 -8.17
CA ILE A 265 -4.86 19.95 -8.28
C ILE A 265 -5.60 19.90 -9.61
N LYS A 266 -4.90 19.70 -10.73
CA LYS A 266 -5.54 19.61 -12.05
C LYS A 266 -6.54 18.47 -12.11
N ASP A 267 -6.15 17.28 -11.65
CA ASP A 267 -7.04 16.12 -11.65
C ASP A 267 -8.27 16.34 -10.76
N ASP A 268 -8.09 16.92 -9.58
CA ASP A 268 -9.20 17.24 -8.66
C ASP A 268 -10.15 18.30 -9.23
N LEU A 269 -9.62 19.33 -9.88
CA LEU A 269 -10.43 20.32 -10.59
C LEU A 269 -11.18 19.68 -11.75
N THR A 270 -10.52 18.83 -12.55
CA THR A 270 -11.14 18.04 -13.62
C THR A 270 -12.29 17.20 -13.06
N ASP A 271 -12.10 16.54 -11.93
CA ASP A 271 -13.16 15.74 -11.29
C ASP A 271 -14.35 16.60 -10.84
N ALA A 272 -14.09 17.78 -10.27
CA ALA A 272 -15.11 18.74 -9.86
C ALA A 272 -15.93 19.25 -11.07
N PHE A 273 -15.26 19.63 -12.17
CA PHE A 273 -15.96 19.98 -13.42
C PHE A 273 -16.73 18.80 -13.99
N GLY A 274 -16.18 17.59 -13.90
CA GLY A 274 -16.80 16.38 -14.40
C GLY A 274 -18.14 16.09 -13.75
N ILE A 275 -18.21 16.13 -12.41
CA ILE A 275 -19.46 15.85 -11.70
C ILE A 275 -20.51 16.95 -11.95
N MET A 276 -20.10 18.21 -11.91
CA MET A 276 -21.03 19.33 -12.12
C MET A 276 -21.56 19.35 -13.55
N SER A 277 -20.70 19.07 -14.53
CA SER A 277 -21.10 18.97 -15.94
C SER A 277 -22.10 17.83 -16.13
N THR A 278 -21.82 16.67 -15.53
CA THR A 278 -22.71 15.52 -15.59
C THR A 278 -24.09 15.85 -15.00
N TYR A 279 -24.12 16.45 -13.82
CA TYR A 279 -25.37 16.89 -13.18
C TYR A 279 -26.12 17.94 -14.01
N ALA A 280 -25.43 18.99 -14.48
CA ALA A 280 -26.02 20.08 -15.26
C ALA A 280 -26.67 19.55 -16.54
N ILE A 281 -26.03 18.59 -17.21
CA ILE A 281 -26.56 17.95 -18.42
C ILE A 281 -27.79 17.09 -18.08
N ALA A 282 -27.71 16.25 -17.04
CA ALA A 282 -28.82 15.41 -16.61
C ALA A 282 -30.06 16.24 -16.21
N SER A 283 -29.83 17.39 -15.57
CA SER A 283 -30.87 18.34 -15.12
C SER A 283 -31.34 19.30 -16.22
N LYS A 284 -30.81 19.18 -17.45
CA LYS A 284 -31.13 20.03 -18.61
C LYS A 284 -30.81 21.52 -18.37
N GLU A 285 -29.80 21.81 -17.56
CA GLU A 285 -29.29 23.16 -17.30
C GLU A 285 -28.27 23.57 -18.38
N HIS A 286 -28.74 23.72 -19.62
CA HIS A 286 -27.87 23.88 -20.80
C HIS A 286 -26.86 25.04 -20.73
N VAL A 287 -27.24 26.17 -20.12
CA VAL A 287 -26.36 27.34 -19.98
C VAL A 287 -25.19 27.01 -19.06
N MET A 288 -25.48 26.45 -17.88
CA MET A 288 -24.46 26.08 -16.91
C MET A 288 -23.58 24.94 -17.44
N ALA A 289 -24.17 23.93 -18.08
CA ALA A 289 -23.42 22.87 -18.74
C ALA A 289 -22.41 23.44 -19.77
N SER A 290 -22.81 24.46 -20.55
CA SER A 290 -21.93 25.11 -21.52
C SER A 290 -20.79 25.91 -20.85
N GLN A 291 -21.07 26.58 -19.74
CA GLN A 291 -20.06 27.35 -18.99
C GLN A 291 -19.01 26.44 -18.32
N LEU A 292 -19.48 25.36 -17.69
CA LEU A 292 -18.62 24.34 -17.08
C LEU A 292 -17.75 23.67 -18.15
N LYS A 293 -18.35 23.29 -19.28
CA LYS A 293 -17.65 22.72 -20.43
C LYS A 293 -16.53 23.64 -20.94
N TYR A 294 -16.84 24.92 -21.17
CA TYR A 294 -15.85 25.88 -21.63
C TYR A 294 -14.68 26.03 -20.64
N SER A 295 -14.98 26.10 -19.34
CA SER A 295 -13.96 26.24 -18.30
C SER A 295 -13.10 24.98 -18.16
N ALA A 296 -13.71 23.80 -18.30
CA ALA A 296 -13.00 22.52 -18.34
C ALA A 296 -12.07 22.40 -19.56
N GLN A 297 -12.50 22.88 -20.74
CA GLN A 297 -11.66 22.98 -21.94
C GLN A 297 -10.48 23.95 -21.74
N LEU A 298 -10.71 25.08 -21.04
CA LEU A 298 -9.61 25.95 -20.63
C LEU A 298 -8.63 25.20 -19.72
N LEU A 299 -9.10 24.52 -18.69
CA LEU A 299 -8.22 23.76 -17.80
C LEU A 299 -7.41 22.68 -18.54
N SER A 300 -8.08 21.88 -19.37
CA SER A 300 -7.47 20.75 -20.07
C SER A 300 -6.60 21.16 -21.26
N GLY A 301 -6.90 22.31 -21.89
CA GLY A 301 -6.31 22.73 -23.15
C GLY A 301 -6.85 21.97 -24.37
N ILE A 302 -7.92 21.18 -24.19
CA ILE A 302 -8.53 20.34 -25.23
C ILE A 302 -9.74 21.06 -25.83
N THR A 303 -9.92 20.93 -27.15
CA THR A 303 -11.13 21.35 -27.86
C THR A 303 -11.90 20.15 -28.37
N ASP A 304 -13.24 20.22 -28.39
CA ASP A 304 -14.11 19.13 -28.89
C ASP A 304 -13.95 18.82 -30.39
N HIS A 305 -13.26 19.67 -31.14
CA HIS A 305 -13.12 19.48 -32.58
C HIS A 305 -12.30 18.24 -32.91
N GLY A 306 -12.94 17.26 -33.55
CA GLY A 306 -12.31 16.02 -34.02
C GLY A 306 -12.34 14.86 -33.03
N ILE A 307 -12.98 15.03 -31.86
CA ILE A 307 -13.14 13.94 -30.88
C ILE A 307 -14.49 13.25 -31.13
N ASP A 308 -14.49 12.20 -31.93
CA ASP A 308 -15.66 11.41 -32.29
C ASP A 308 -15.37 9.89 -32.23
N ASP A 309 -16.31 9.07 -32.72
CA ASP A 309 -16.14 7.61 -32.77
C ASP A 309 -14.97 7.17 -33.67
N ASN A 310 -14.67 7.91 -34.75
CA ASN A 310 -13.57 7.57 -35.64
C ASN A 310 -12.23 7.81 -34.95
N HIS A 311 -12.08 8.94 -34.24
CA HIS A 311 -10.89 9.24 -33.46
C HIS A 311 -10.66 8.18 -32.37
N PHE A 312 -11.72 7.76 -31.68
CA PHE A 312 -11.63 6.69 -30.68
C PHE A 312 -11.29 5.32 -31.30
N LEU A 313 -11.85 4.98 -32.46
CA LEU A 313 -11.53 3.75 -33.20
C LEU A 313 -10.09 3.74 -33.72
N GLU A 314 -9.58 4.87 -34.20
CA GLU A 314 -8.19 5.06 -34.59
C GLU A 314 -7.24 4.84 -33.40
N PHE A 315 -7.55 5.45 -32.25
CA PHE A 315 -6.83 5.17 -31.01
C PHE A 315 -6.78 3.67 -30.69
N MET A 316 -7.93 3.00 -30.65
CA MET A 316 -8.01 1.57 -30.30
C MET A 316 -7.25 0.67 -31.29
N SER A 317 -7.36 0.95 -32.59
CA SER A 317 -6.77 0.13 -33.65
C SER A 317 -5.24 0.27 -33.77
N THR A 318 -4.65 1.32 -33.19
CA THR A 318 -3.22 1.63 -33.29
C THR A 318 -2.41 1.24 -32.06
N ARG A 319 -3.04 0.70 -30.99
CA ARG A 319 -2.34 0.47 -29.71
C ARG A 319 -1.17 -0.50 -29.80
N LYS A 320 -1.28 -1.56 -30.61
CA LYS A 320 -0.19 -2.53 -30.83
C LYS A 320 1.02 -1.88 -31.48
N SER A 321 0.83 -1.23 -32.63
CA SER A 321 1.91 -0.55 -33.33
C SER A 321 2.50 0.59 -32.51
N ALA A 322 1.67 1.35 -31.78
CA ALA A 322 2.15 2.40 -30.90
C ALA A 322 3.04 1.88 -29.76
N LEU A 323 2.74 0.69 -29.22
CA LEU A 323 3.61 0.04 -28.22
C LEU A 323 4.93 -0.44 -28.85
N GLU A 324 4.87 -1.07 -30.03
CA GLU A 324 6.07 -1.49 -30.78
C GLU A 324 6.99 -0.29 -31.09
N ASP A 325 6.42 0.78 -31.64
CA ASP A 325 7.14 2.02 -31.96
C ASP A 325 7.74 2.65 -30.71
N ALA A 326 7.02 2.65 -29.59
CA ALA A 326 7.51 3.21 -28.33
C ALA A 326 8.66 2.38 -27.73
N ILE A 327 8.61 1.05 -27.84
CA ILE A 327 9.69 0.16 -27.42
C ILE A 327 10.95 0.43 -28.26
N GLU A 328 10.80 0.53 -29.59
CA GLU A 328 11.92 0.77 -30.51
C GLU A 328 12.54 2.17 -30.35
N SER A 329 11.69 3.18 -30.18
CA SER A 329 12.12 4.59 -30.05
C SER A 329 12.46 5.01 -28.62
N HIS A 330 12.29 4.12 -27.64
CA HIS A 330 12.39 4.42 -26.21
C HIS A 330 11.49 5.61 -25.77
N LYS A 331 10.31 5.76 -26.39
CA LYS A 331 9.32 6.78 -26.00
C LYS A 331 8.71 6.41 -24.65
N SER A 332 8.37 7.42 -23.84
CA SER A 332 7.69 7.24 -22.55
C SER A 332 6.42 6.40 -22.71
N LEU A 333 6.31 5.35 -21.89
CA LEU A 333 5.24 4.34 -21.93
C LEU A 333 4.44 4.37 -20.62
N VAL A 334 3.12 4.42 -20.75
CA VAL A 334 2.19 4.34 -19.62
C VAL A 334 1.18 3.24 -19.88
N PHE A 335 1.18 2.21 -19.04
CA PHE A 335 0.19 1.14 -19.08
C PHE A 335 -1.01 1.51 -18.21
N VAL A 336 -2.21 1.21 -18.68
CA VAL A 336 -3.45 1.35 -17.90
C VAL A 336 -4.05 -0.04 -17.76
N LEU A 337 -4.20 -0.54 -16.53
CA LEU A 337 -4.72 -1.88 -16.26
C LEU A 337 -5.58 -1.89 -15.01
N GLY A 338 -6.46 -2.90 -14.91
CA GLY A 338 -7.13 -3.24 -13.66
C GLY A 338 -6.59 -4.49 -12.98
N HIS A 339 -7.41 -5.15 -12.17
CA HIS A 339 -6.97 -6.30 -11.36
C HIS A 339 -6.81 -7.59 -12.16
N ASP A 340 -6.01 -8.53 -11.61
CA ASP A 340 -5.59 -9.80 -12.24
C ASP A 340 -6.70 -10.71 -12.79
N ASN A 341 -7.92 -10.62 -12.22
CA ASN A 341 -9.09 -11.36 -12.68
C ASN A 341 -10.05 -10.41 -13.42
N PRO A 342 -9.69 -9.90 -14.62
CA PRO A 342 -10.37 -8.75 -15.19
C PRO A 342 -11.83 -9.06 -15.51
N ASP A 343 -12.70 -8.18 -15.08
CA ASP A 343 -14.09 -8.15 -15.49
C ASP A 343 -14.35 -7.03 -16.52
N THR A 344 -15.62 -6.77 -16.81
CA THR A 344 -16.00 -5.73 -17.76
C THR A 344 -15.56 -4.34 -17.28
N ASP A 345 -15.64 -4.06 -15.97
CA ASP A 345 -15.33 -2.75 -15.43
C ASP A 345 -13.83 -2.46 -15.50
N THR A 346 -13.02 -3.43 -15.08
CA THR A 346 -11.56 -3.40 -15.20
C THR A 346 -11.12 -3.07 -16.64
N VAL A 347 -11.59 -3.80 -17.64
CA VAL A 347 -11.11 -3.63 -19.03
C VAL A 347 -11.61 -2.33 -19.64
N VAL A 348 -12.88 -1.99 -19.45
CA VAL A 348 -13.47 -0.77 -20.03
C VAL A 348 -12.89 0.47 -19.38
N SER A 349 -12.71 0.47 -18.07
CA SER A 349 -12.07 1.57 -17.35
C SER A 349 -10.63 1.80 -17.83
N ALA A 350 -9.89 0.73 -18.11
CA ALA A 350 -8.53 0.83 -18.65
C ALA A 350 -8.51 1.45 -20.05
N ILE A 351 -9.42 1.00 -20.93
CA ILE A 351 -9.59 1.57 -22.28
C ILE A 351 -9.93 3.07 -22.20
N ALA A 352 -10.92 3.42 -21.38
CA ALA A 352 -11.44 4.77 -21.27
C ALA A 352 -10.41 5.74 -20.67
N GLU A 353 -9.71 5.32 -19.62
CA GLU A 353 -8.68 6.14 -18.98
C GLU A 353 -7.44 6.27 -19.86
N ALA A 354 -7.01 5.22 -20.57
CA ALA A 354 -5.93 5.31 -21.55
C ALA A 354 -6.26 6.31 -22.68
N TYR A 355 -7.52 6.28 -23.17
CA TYR A 355 -7.98 7.23 -24.18
C TYR A 355 -8.02 8.66 -23.62
N ARG A 356 -8.57 8.85 -22.41
CA ARG A 356 -8.61 10.15 -21.73
C ARG A 356 -7.22 10.75 -21.59
N GLN A 357 -6.25 9.96 -21.15
CA GLN A 357 -4.86 10.41 -20.97
C GLN A 357 -4.17 10.68 -22.31
N HIS A 358 -4.47 9.89 -23.35
CA HIS A 358 -3.98 10.17 -24.70
C HIS A 358 -4.47 11.51 -25.24
N LEU A 359 -5.71 11.91 -24.94
CA LEU A 359 -6.22 13.23 -25.33
C LEU A 359 -5.48 14.38 -24.65
N ILE A 360 -4.96 14.17 -23.43
CA ILE A 360 -4.27 15.21 -22.65
C ILE A 360 -2.77 15.24 -22.97
N ARG A 361 -2.15 14.06 -23.13
CA ARG A 361 -0.68 13.88 -23.13
C ARG A 361 -0.18 12.93 -24.22
N GLY A 362 -0.94 12.67 -25.28
CA GLY A 362 -0.57 11.73 -26.34
C GLY A 362 0.74 12.09 -27.06
N ASP A 363 1.11 13.37 -27.07
CA ASP A 363 2.39 13.84 -27.60
C ASP A 363 3.56 13.46 -26.68
N GLU A 364 3.37 13.51 -25.36
CA GLU A 364 4.39 13.24 -24.34
C GLU A 364 4.63 11.74 -24.14
N SER A 365 3.58 10.93 -24.12
CA SER A 365 3.64 9.52 -23.73
C SER A 365 2.65 8.67 -24.50
N VAL A 366 2.99 7.38 -24.64
CA VAL A 366 2.11 6.39 -25.26
C VAL A 366 1.32 5.67 -24.17
N PHE A 367 0.00 5.81 -24.23
CA PHE A 367 -0.94 5.19 -23.29
C PHE A 367 -1.51 3.89 -23.88
N ILE A 368 -1.28 2.78 -23.17
CA ILE A 368 -1.66 1.44 -23.61
C ILE A 368 -2.64 0.83 -22.61
N PRO A 369 -3.91 0.60 -22.99
CA PRO A 369 -4.81 -0.20 -22.18
C PRO A 369 -4.38 -1.67 -22.21
N VAL A 370 -4.28 -2.29 -21.05
CA VAL A 370 -3.84 -3.67 -20.86
C VAL A 370 -4.94 -4.45 -20.16
N VAL A 371 -5.19 -5.66 -20.66
CA VAL A 371 -6.04 -6.65 -20.01
C VAL A 371 -5.13 -7.61 -19.23
N PRO A 372 -5.26 -7.68 -17.90
CA PRO A 372 -4.55 -8.68 -17.11
C PRO A 372 -4.87 -10.11 -17.56
N GLY A 373 -3.85 -10.98 -17.61
CA GLY A 373 -3.98 -12.38 -18.01
C GLY A 373 -3.67 -12.65 -19.49
N ASN A 374 -4.14 -13.79 -19.98
CA ASN A 374 -3.85 -14.32 -21.32
C ASN A 374 -5.04 -14.31 -22.30
N SER A 375 -6.18 -13.78 -21.88
CA SER A 375 -7.37 -13.69 -22.72
C SER A 375 -8.26 -12.52 -22.33
N THR A 376 -9.03 -12.02 -23.29
CA THR A 376 -10.04 -10.98 -23.05
C THR A 376 -11.36 -11.63 -22.62
N PRO A 377 -12.03 -11.16 -21.55
CA PRO A 377 -13.31 -11.69 -21.11
C PRO A 377 -14.36 -11.72 -22.23
N LYS A 378 -15.19 -12.76 -22.28
CA LYS A 378 -16.12 -13.01 -23.40
C LYS A 378 -17.16 -11.90 -23.53
N GLU A 379 -17.66 -11.42 -22.41
CA GLU A 379 -18.57 -10.28 -22.32
C GLU A 379 -17.93 -8.97 -22.80
N VAL A 380 -16.62 -8.79 -22.59
CA VAL A 380 -15.89 -7.65 -23.16
C VAL A 380 -15.77 -7.79 -24.68
N VAL A 381 -15.44 -8.98 -25.18
CA VAL A 381 -15.39 -9.27 -26.63
C VAL A 381 -16.73 -8.98 -27.30
N GLU A 382 -17.84 -9.35 -26.66
CA GLU A 382 -19.20 -9.02 -27.12
C GLU A 382 -19.46 -7.50 -27.10
N LEU A 383 -19.01 -6.81 -26.06
CA LEU A 383 -19.22 -5.37 -25.90
C LEU A 383 -18.50 -4.54 -26.97
N ILE A 384 -17.20 -4.81 -27.18
CA ILE A 384 -16.31 -4.01 -28.02
C ILE A 384 -16.11 -4.57 -29.44
N GLY A 385 -16.52 -5.82 -29.66
CA GLY A 385 -16.35 -6.54 -30.93
C GLY A 385 -14.99 -7.22 -31.07
N SER A 386 -14.99 -8.39 -31.71
CA SER A 386 -13.82 -9.27 -31.84
C SER A 386 -12.61 -8.61 -32.51
N GLN A 387 -12.83 -7.73 -33.49
CA GLN A 387 -11.75 -7.06 -34.21
C GLN A 387 -10.96 -6.11 -33.29
N LEU A 388 -11.66 -5.33 -32.46
CA LEU A 388 -11.02 -4.42 -31.51
C LEU A 388 -10.45 -5.17 -30.31
N ALA A 389 -11.14 -6.22 -29.84
CA ALA A 389 -10.64 -7.07 -28.77
C ALA A 389 -9.28 -7.70 -29.12
N GLN A 390 -9.05 -8.05 -30.38
CA GLN A 390 -7.76 -8.54 -30.87
C GLN A 390 -6.65 -7.47 -30.88
N GLN A 391 -6.98 -6.18 -30.77
CA GLN A 391 -6.00 -5.09 -30.67
C GLN A 391 -5.58 -4.80 -29.22
N LEU A 392 -6.32 -5.32 -28.23
CA LEU A 392 -5.94 -5.17 -26.83
C LEU A 392 -4.62 -5.90 -26.53
N ILE A 393 -3.86 -5.30 -25.62
CA ILE A 393 -2.62 -5.88 -25.11
C ILE A 393 -2.97 -6.71 -23.87
N LEU A 394 -2.44 -7.93 -23.82
CA LEU A 394 -2.61 -8.85 -22.69
C LEU A 394 -1.36 -8.82 -21.83
N SER A 395 -1.47 -8.84 -20.50
CA SER A 395 -0.28 -8.77 -19.62
C SER A 395 0.62 -10.00 -19.73
N GLU A 396 0.11 -11.15 -20.19
CA GLU A 396 0.92 -12.34 -20.48
C GLU A 396 1.55 -12.33 -21.89
N SER A 397 1.26 -11.32 -22.72
CA SER A 397 1.82 -11.25 -24.07
C SER A 397 3.31 -10.87 -24.06
N LEU A 398 4.09 -11.42 -25.00
CA LEU A 398 5.49 -11.05 -25.19
C LEU A 398 5.68 -9.54 -25.40
N LEU A 399 4.76 -8.90 -26.13
CA LEU A 399 4.84 -7.47 -26.40
C LEU A 399 4.68 -6.63 -25.12
N TYR A 400 3.76 -7.00 -24.24
CA TYR A 400 3.67 -6.37 -22.92
C TYR A 400 4.92 -6.65 -22.08
N GLN A 401 5.43 -7.88 -22.05
CA GLN A 401 6.63 -8.22 -21.28
C GLN A 401 7.88 -7.47 -21.77
N GLN A 402 7.97 -7.21 -23.07
CA GLN A 402 9.00 -6.35 -23.64
C GLN A 402 8.77 -4.89 -23.23
N GLY A 403 7.55 -4.37 -23.38
CA GLY A 403 7.19 -3.00 -23.02
C GLY A 403 7.38 -2.67 -21.53
N SER A 404 6.91 -3.53 -20.65
CA SER A 404 7.03 -3.42 -19.19
C SER A 404 8.48 -3.48 -18.69
N LYS A 405 9.39 -3.99 -19.51
CA LYS A 405 10.85 -4.01 -19.26
C LYS A 405 11.61 -3.00 -20.11
N SER A 406 10.93 -2.31 -21.04
CA SER A 406 11.55 -1.34 -21.94
C SER A 406 11.58 0.02 -21.29
N GLY A 407 12.76 0.63 -21.22
CA GLY A 407 12.93 1.92 -20.56
C GLY A 407 12.44 1.87 -19.11
N ARG A 408 11.61 2.84 -18.72
CA ARG A 408 11.05 2.98 -17.36
C ARG A 408 9.53 3.23 -17.46
N PRO A 409 8.74 2.17 -17.66
CA PRO A 409 7.30 2.32 -17.85
C PRO A 409 6.62 2.81 -16.57
N GLU A 410 5.52 3.54 -16.73
CA GLU A 410 4.64 3.93 -15.63
C GLU A 410 3.28 3.21 -15.75
N TRP A 411 2.53 3.19 -14.66
CA TRP A 411 1.23 2.53 -14.61
C TRP A 411 0.13 3.46 -14.12
N ILE A 412 -1.08 3.33 -14.66
CA ILE A 412 -2.30 3.86 -14.09
C ILE A 412 -3.15 2.67 -13.69
N MET A 413 -3.45 2.57 -12.41
CA MET A 413 -4.25 1.49 -11.86
C MET A 413 -5.71 1.93 -11.89
N VAL A 414 -6.56 1.15 -12.57
CA VAL A 414 -8.01 1.33 -12.54
C VAL A 414 -8.67 0.17 -11.82
N ASP A 415 -9.74 0.39 -11.07
CA ASP A 415 -10.54 -0.69 -10.46
C ASP A 415 -9.77 -1.58 -9.45
N HIS A 416 -8.59 -1.13 -9.05
CA HIS A 416 -7.79 -1.70 -7.98
C HIS A 416 -6.77 -0.67 -7.50
N ASN A 417 -6.30 -0.84 -6.27
CA ASN A 417 -5.34 0.05 -5.65
C ASN A 417 -4.20 -0.68 -4.95
N ILE A 418 -4.00 -1.97 -5.27
CA ILE A 418 -2.93 -2.82 -4.76
C ILE A 418 -2.42 -3.76 -5.87
N GLY A 419 -1.11 -3.80 -6.10
CA GLY A 419 -0.50 -4.58 -7.16
C GLY A 419 1.01 -4.35 -7.25
N PRO A 420 1.77 -5.25 -7.92
CA PRO A 420 3.22 -5.15 -8.06
C PRO A 420 3.71 -3.89 -8.80
N GLU A 421 2.83 -3.22 -9.53
CA GLU A 421 3.07 -2.01 -10.32
C GLU A 421 3.17 -0.74 -9.44
N GLN A 422 2.70 -0.81 -8.19
CA GLN A 422 2.62 0.33 -7.27
C GLN A 422 3.86 1.23 -7.22
N PRO A 423 5.12 0.72 -7.16
CA PRO A 423 6.31 1.57 -7.14
C PRO A 423 6.41 2.53 -8.34
N ASN A 424 5.84 2.15 -9.49
CA ASN A 424 5.85 2.94 -10.73
C ASN A 424 4.46 3.49 -11.09
N THR A 425 3.47 3.40 -10.20
CA THR A 425 2.11 3.87 -10.45
C THR A 425 2.03 5.40 -10.46
N ARG A 426 1.60 5.98 -11.57
CA ARG A 426 1.39 7.41 -11.78
C ARG A 426 0.05 7.91 -11.25
N ALA A 427 -1.00 7.11 -11.30
CA ALA A 427 -2.32 7.47 -10.79
C ALA A 427 -3.17 6.23 -10.44
N ILE A 428 -4.17 6.41 -9.57
CA ILE A 428 -5.14 5.36 -9.19
C ILE A 428 -6.56 5.90 -9.38
N ILE A 429 -7.43 5.15 -10.06
CA ILE A 429 -8.87 5.42 -10.15
C ILE A 429 -9.61 4.16 -9.74
N ASP A 430 -10.29 4.16 -8.60
CA ASP A 430 -10.83 2.93 -8.03
C ASP A 430 -12.12 3.21 -7.24
N HIS A 431 -12.99 2.22 -7.13
CA HIS A 431 -14.19 2.27 -6.30
C HIS A 431 -14.13 1.33 -5.07
N HIS A 432 -13.05 0.55 -4.95
CA HIS A 432 -12.79 -0.29 -3.79
C HIS A 432 -12.25 0.51 -2.59
N GLN A 433 -12.20 -0.15 -1.43
CA GLN A 433 -11.60 0.43 -0.23
C GLN A 433 -10.10 0.69 -0.48
N PRO A 434 -9.58 1.88 -0.12
CA PRO A 434 -8.17 2.16 -0.30
C PRO A 434 -7.31 1.29 0.63
N SER A 435 -6.33 0.60 0.06
CA SER A 435 -5.28 -0.12 0.79
C SER A 435 -4.38 0.85 1.56
N ASP A 436 -3.66 0.36 2.57
CA ASP A 436 -2.76 1.22 3.34
C ASP A 436 -1.59 1.74 2.52
N VAL A 437 -1.11 0.96 1.55
CA VAL A 437 -0.09 1.44 0.61
C VAL A 437 -0.65 2.55 -0.25
N CYS A 438 -1.83 2.34 -0.84
CA CYS A 438 -2.52 3.36 -1.61
C CYS A 438 -2.69 4.66 -0.80
N LYS A 439 -3.11 4.61 0.47
CA LYS A 439 -3.24 5.81 1.33
C LYS A 439 -1.93 6.59 1.46
N LYS A 440 -0.79 5.89 1.57
CA LYS A 440 0.55 6.48 1.76
C LYS A 440 1.18 7.03 0.49
N GLN A 441 0.84 6.50 -0.68
CA GLN A 441 1.41 6.95 -1.96
C GLN A 441 1.13 8.44 -2.22
N GLN A 442 2.08 9.18 -2.78
CA GLN A 442 1.86 10.59 -3.11
C GLN A 442 1.68 10.76 -4.62
N ILE A 443 0.51 10.37 -5.10
CA ILE A 443 0.13 10.39 -6.52
C ILE A 443 -1.32 10.86 -6.65
N PRO A 444 -1.76 11.31 -7.83
CA PRO A 444 -3.17 11.49 -8.13
C PRO A 444 -3.96 10.21 -7.84
N LYS A 445 -5.02 10.33 -7.03
CA LYS A 445 -5.91 9.22 -6.67
C LYS A 445 -7.34 9.70 -6.72
N ARG A 446 -8.20 8.95 -7.39
CA ARG A 446 -9.65 9.11 -7.33
C ARG A 446 -10.25 7.82 -6.81
N ILE A 447 -10.44 7.77 -5.49
CA ILE A 447 -11.04 6.63 -4.82
C ILE A 447 -12.35 7.08 -4.18
N LEU A 448 -13.47 6.67 -4.77
CA LEU A 448 -14.80 7.07 -4.34
C LEU A 448 -15.71 5.85 -4.31
N PHE A 449 -16.65 5.83 -3.37
CA PHE A 449 -17.71 4.83 -3.40
C PHE A 449 -18.62 5.11 -4.61
N ALA A 450 -18.47 4.28 -5.64
CA ALA A 450 -19.27 4.27 -6.86
C ALA A 450 -19.68 2.83 -7.19
N GLY A 451 -20.75 2.67 -7.96
CA GLY A 451 -21.20 1.37 -8.42
C GLY A 451 -20.22 0.72 -9.40
N SER A 452 -19.46 1.53 -10.15
CA SER A 452 -18.39 1.09 -11.05
C SER A 452 -17.26 2.13 -11.16
N THR A 453 -16.04 1.66 -11.41
CA THR A 453 -14.90 2.48 -11.83
C THR A 453 -15.18 3.16 -13.17
N ALA A 454 -15.92 2.52 -14.09
CA ALA A 454 -16.32 3.11 -15.36
C ALA A 454 -17.10 4.42 -15.18
N ALA A 455 -17.96 4.53 -14.15
CA ALA A 455 -18.65 5.77 -13.84
C ALA A 455 -17.68 6.89 -13.40
N LEU A 456 -16.64 6.56 -12.63
CA LEU A 456 -15.58 7.49 -12.23
C LEU A 456 -14.79 8.00 -13.44
N VAL A 457 -14.41 7.10 -14.35
CA VAL A 457 -13.69 7.48 -15.58
C VAL A 457 -14.58 8.31 -16.51
N ALA A 458 -15.86 7.98 -16.63
CA ALA A 458 -16.81 8.78 -17.42
C ALA A 458 -16.93 10.22 -16.89
N GLN A 459 -17.04 10.39 -15.56
CA GLN A 459 -17.02 11.70 -14.90
C GLN A 459 -15.74 12.47 -15.27
N ARG A 460 -14.57 11.82 -15.21
CA ARG A 460 -13.27 12.42 -15.56
C ARG A 460 -13.19 12.88 -17.01
N ILE A 461 -13.78 12.14 -17.94
CA ILE A 461 -13.83 12.55 -19.35
C ILE A 461 -14.69 13.81 -19.52
N TYR A 462 -15.86 13.88 -18.88
CA TYR A 462 -16.66 15.11 -18.87
C TYR A 462 -15.90 16.28 -18.24
N GLY A 463 -15.03 16.01 -17.28
CA GLY A 463 -14.12 16.97 -16.66
C GLY A 463 -13.08 17.59 -17.60
N LEU A 464 -12.89 17.04 -18.80
CA LEU A 464 -12.08 17.66 -19.86
C LEU A 464 -12.84 18.69 -20.67
N GLY A 465 -14.17 18.77 -20.48
CA GLY A 465 -15.06 19.62 -21.25
C GLY A 465 -15.36 19.08 -22.64
N ILE A 466 -15.31 17.75 -22.82
CA ILE A 466 -15.60 17.08 -24.10
C ILE A 466 -16.85 16.19 -24.02
N GLU A 467 -17.53 16.00 -25.15
CA GLU A 467 -18.54 14.94 -25.25
C GLU A 467 -17.85 13.57 -25.39
N ILE A 468 -18.38 12.56 -24.69
CA ILE A 468 -17.90 11.19 -24.80
C ILE A 468 -18.35 10.62 -26.15
N PRO A 469 -17.44 10.02 -26.97
CA PRO A 469 -17.82 9.32 -28.19
C PRO A 469 -18.94 8.30 -27.95
N GLN A 470 -19.86 8.17 -28.90
CA GLN A 470 -21.04 7.31 -28.76
C GLN A 470 -20.67 5.83 -28.56
N LEU A 471 -19.57 5.39 -29.17
CA LEU A 471 -19.05 4.04 -28.98
C LEU A 471 -18.46 3.85 -27.57
N LEU A 472 -17.63 4.79 -27.10
CA LEU A 472 -17.03 4.74 -25.76
C LEU A 472 -18.11 4.82 -24.66
N SER A 473 -19.12 5.65 -24.84
CA SER A 473 -20.25 5.73 -23.90
C SER A 473 -21.04 4.43 -23.78
N ARG A 474 -21.22 3.70 -24.89
CA ARG A 474 -21.81 2.34 -24.85
C ARG A 474 -20.93 1.39 -24.03
N TYR A 475 -19.61 1.49 -24.16
CA TYR A 475 -18.69 0.63 -23.40
C TYR A 475 -18.76 0.95 -21.90
N LEU A 476 -18.65 2.23 -21.53
CA LEU A 476 -18.75 2.70 -20.15
C LEU A 476 -20.09 2.29 -19.50
N ASN A 477 -21.20 2.43 -20.22
CA ASN A 477 -22.50 1.99 -19.73
C ASN A 477 -22.61 0.48 -19.57
N GLY A 478 -22.02 -0.29 -20.49
CA GLY A 478 -21.96 -1.75 -20.42
C GLY A 478 -21.25 -2.22 -19.16
N ALA A 479 -20.08 -1.65 -18.87
CA ALA A 479 -19.34 -1.88 -17.64
C ALA A 479 -20.15 -1.51 -16.39
N ALA A 480 -20.68 -0.29 -16.34
CA ALA A 480 -21.50 0.16 -15.20
C ALA A 480 -22.73 -0.73 -14.97
N LEU A 481 -23.38 -1.21 -16.04
CA LEU A 481 -24.51 -2.14 -15.93
C LEU A 481 -24.11 -3.52 -15.39
N MET A 482 -22.96 -4.04 -15.80
CA MET A 482 -22.46 -5.33 -15.31
C MET A 482 -22.17 -5.26 -13.80
N ASP A 483 -21.51 -4.20 -13.36
CA ASP A 483 -21.07 -4.05 -11.98
C ASP A 483 -22.20 -3.71 -11.01
N THR A 484 -23.13 -2.87 -11.47
CA THR A 484 -24.37 -2.55 -10.74
C THR A 484 -25.45 -3.63 -10.86
N GLU A 485 -25.16 -4.78 -11.51
CA GLU A 485 -26.12 -5.87 -11.78
C GLU A 485 -27.46 -5.37 -12.33
N ASN A 486 -27.38 -4.59 -13.41
CA ASN A 486 -28.53 -3.96 -14.08
C ASN A 486 -29.33 -3.04 -13.16
N ARG A 487 -28.63 -2.07 -12.55
CA ARG A 487 -29.24 -1.04 -11.70
C ARG A 487 -29.86 -1.58 -10.41
N LEU A 488 -29.24 -2.61 -9.81
CA LEU A 488 -29.69 -3.18 -8.55
C LEU A 488 -29.57 -2.18 -7.40
N GLU A 489 -30.64 -2.03 -6.62
CA GLU A 489 -30.68 -1.18 -5.43
C GLU A 489 -29.60 -1.62 -4.41
N GLY A 490 -28.79 -0.67 -3.93
CA GLY A 490 -27.66 -0.95 -3.04
C GLY A 490 -26.33 -1.25 -3.75
N LYS A 491 -26.33 -1.44 -5.07
CA LYS A 491 -25.11 -1.44 -5.91
C LYS A 491 -24.92 -0.18 -6.73
N MET A 492 -25.97 0.62 -6.90
CA MET A 492 -25.89 1.91 -7.55
C MET A 492 -25.61 3.04 -6.57
N THR A 493 -24.85 4.02 -7.02
CA THR A 493 -24.73 5.33 -6.38
C THR A 493 -25.40 6.40 -7.25
N PRO A 494 -25.64 7.61 -6.71
CA PRO A 494 -26.16 8.71 -7.51
C PRO A 494 -25.30 9.07 -8.73
N LEU A 495 -23.97 8.85 -8.65
CA LEU A 495 -23.08 9.02 -9.81
C LEU A 495 -23.44 8.05 -10.93
N ASP A 496 -23.63 6.76 -10.61
CA ASP A 496 -23.99 5.74 -11.60
C ASP A 496 -25.31 6.10 -12.28
N HIS A 497 -26.31 6.59 -11.53
CA HIS A 497 -27.57 7.07 -12.11
C HIS A 497 -27.33 8.18 -13.14
N LEU A 498 -26.57 9.21 -12.78
CA LEU A 498 -26.29 10.35 -13.66
C LEU A 498 -25.58 9.93 -14.95
N ILE A 499 -24.65 8.99 -14.87
CA ILE A 499 -23.90 8.49 -16.03
C ILE A 499 -24.77 7.55 -16.87
N MET A 500 -25.42 6.56 -16.25
CA MET A 500 -26.17 5.51 -16.96
C MET A 500 -27.46 6.02 -17.60
N ASP A 501 -28.09 7.08 -17.06
CA ASP A 501 -29.29 7.68 -17.66
C ASP A 501 -29.02 8.39 -18.99
N ARG A 502 -27.75 8.67 -19.29
CA ARG A 502 -27.35 9.26 -20.58
C ARG A 502 -27.16 8.23 -21.68
N PHE A 503 -27.00 6.95 -21.35
CA PHE A 503 -26.51 5.94 -22.28
C PHE A 503 -27.52 4.81 -22.45
N SER A 504 -27.63 4.30 -23.69
CA SER A 504 -28.39 3.06 -23.94
C SER A 504 -27.57 1.85 -23.51
N GLY A 505 -28.22 0.89 -22.84
CA GLY A 505 -27.57 -0.25 -22.19
C GLY A 505 -27.82 -1.57 -22.90
N TYR A 506 -26.87 -2.51 -22.80
CA TYR A 506 -27.01 -3.87 -23.33
C TYR A 506 -26.64 -4.93 -22.28
N TYR A 507 -27.29 -4.89 -21.11
CA TYR A 507 -26.96 -5.80 -20.00
C TYR A 507 -27.16 -7.29 -20.34
N ARG A 508 -28.35 -7.67 -20.83
CA ARG A 508 -28.72 -9.09 -20.98
C ARG A 508 -27.77 -9.90 -21.87
N GLY A 509 -27.29 -9.30 -22.96
CA GLY A 509 -26.35 -9.98 -23.85
C GLY A 509 -24.98 -10.19 -23.20
N LEU A 510 -24.47 -9.16 -22.53
CA LEU A 510 -23.21 -9.24 -21.78
C LEU A 510 -23.29 -10.27 -20.66
N MET A 511 -24.36 -10.21 -19.87
CA MET A 511 -24.58 -11.16 -18.77
C MET A 511 -24.67 -12.58 -19.31
N ARG A 512 -25.41 -12.82 -20.41
CA ARG A 512 -25.46 -14.13 -21.06
C ARG A 512 -24.08 -14.65 -21.45
N GLN A 513 -23.18 -13.82 -21.97
CA GLN A 513 -21.81 -14.25 -22.29
C GLN A 513 -21.04 -14.66 -21.03
N LEU A 514 -21.16 -13.87 -19.96
CA LEU A 514 -20.52 -14.15 -18.67
C LEU A 514 -20.98 -15.51 -18.09
N ILE A 515 -22.28 -15.80 -18.13
CA ILE A 515 -22.86 -16.99 -17.50
C ILE A 515 -23.02 -18.20 -18.43
N SER A 516 -22.63 -18.09 -19.70
CA SER A 516 -22.59 -19.25 -20.62
C SER A 516 -21.29 -20.06 -20.49
N CYS A 517 -20.64 -19.98 -19.33
CA CYS A 517 -19.41 -20.69 -19.01
C CYS A 517 -19.70 -21.98 -18.23
N TYR A 518 -19.05 -23.07 -18.64
CA TYR A 518 -19.12 -24.39 -18.02
C TYR A 518 -17.72 -24.99 -17.78
N ASP A 519 -16.67 -24.20 -18.00
CA ASP A 519 -15.31 -24.59 -17.67
C ASP A 519 -15.10 -24.41 -16.17
N SER A 520 -14.67 -25.47 -15.47
CA SER A 520 -14.56 -25.45 -14.01
C SER A 520 -13.44 -24.54 -13.52
N GLU A 521 -12.34 -24.45 -14.26
CA GLU A 521 -11.20 -23.62 -13.89
C GLU A 521 -11.57 -22.14 -14.04
N GLU A 522 -12.15 -21.75 -15.18
CA GLU A 522 -12.67 -20.40 -15.43
C GLU A 522 -13.75 -20.01 -14.40
N LEU A 523 -14.69 -20.91 -14.08
CA LEU A 523 -15.73 -20.65 -13.07
C LEU A 523 -15.16 -20.48 -11.66
N PHE A 524 -14.07 -21.17 -11.32
CA PHE A 524 -13.42 -21.04 -10.02
C PHE A 524 -12.59 -19.77 -9.93
N THR A 525 -11.67 -19.54 -10.88
CA THR A 525 -10.65 -18.48 -10.78
C THR A 525 -11.17 -17.09 -11.08
N ARG A 526 -12.14 -16.95 -12.00
CA ARG A 526 -12.61 -15.65 -12.50
C ARG A 526 -13.08 -14.69 -11.41
N ASP A 527 -13.76 -15.18 -10.39
CA ASP A 527 -14.21 -14.33 -9.26
C ASP A 527 -13.76 -14.93 -7.92
N TYR A 528 -12.51 -15.37 -7.88
CA TYR A 528 -11.84 -15.83 -6.66
C TYR A 528 -11.09 -14.68 -5.98
N LYS A 529 -11.31 -14.51 -4.66
CA LYS A 529 -10.61 -13.51 -3.84
C LYS A 529 -10.13 -14.10 -2.50
N GLU A 530 -9.05 -13.51 -1.98
CA GLU A 530 -8.39 -13.87 -0.70
C GLU A 530 -8.11 -12.66 0.20
N ASP A 531 -8.75 -11.52 -0.10
CA ASP A 531 -8.46 -10.22 0.52
C ASP A 531 -8.73 -10.17 2.04
N TRP A 532 -9.44 -11.17 2.58
CA TRP A 532 -9.82 -11.29 3.99
C TRP A 532 -8.77 -12.00 4.86
N ASN A 533 -7.55 -12.25 4.38
CA ASN A 533 -6.43 -12.78 5.18
C ASN A 533 -6.66 -14.11 5.93
N TYR A 534 -7.82 -14.77 5.83
CA TYR A 534 -8.13 -15.97 6.60
C TYR A 534 -8.78 -17.08 5.79
N PHE A 535 -9.41 -16.79 4.65
CA PHE A 535 -10.10 -17.79 3.83
C PHE A 535 -10.17 -17.39 2.35
N GLY A 536 -10.45 -18.35 1.47
CA GLY A 536 -10.66 -18.13 0.04
C GLY A 536 -12.14 -18.09 -0.33
N PHE A 537 -12.53 -17.29 -1.32
CA PHE A 537 -13.93 -17.19 -1.76
C PHE A 537 -14.06 -17.02 -3.29
N ALA A 538 -14.53 -18.07 -3.97
CA ALA A 538 -14.96 -18.05 -5.37
C ALA A 538 -16.47 -17.81 -5.54
N VAL A 539 -16.86 -17.11 -6.60
CA VAL A 539 -18.24 -17.01 -7.08
C VAL A 539 -18.35 -17.55 -8.52
N ALA A 540 -18.95 -18.73 -8.67
CA ALA A 540 -19.21 -19.35 -9.97
C ALA A 540 -20.62 -19.00 -10.44
N LYS A 541 -20.77 -18.36 -11.60
CA LYS A 541 -22.07 -17.97 -12.17
C LYS A 541 -22.28 -18.68 -13.50
N SER A 542 -23.36 -19.44 -13.63
CA SER A 542 -23.69 -20.11 -14.89
C SER A 542 -25.19 -20.44 -15.02
N ILE A 543 -25.67 -20.65 -16.24
CA ILE A 543 -27.07 -21.02 -16.53
C ILE A 543 -27.25 -22.52 -16.31
N GLY A 544 -28.26 -22.93 -15.55
CA GLY A 544 -28.57 -24.36 -15.41
C GLY A 544 -27.46 -25.20 -14.75
N ILE A 545 -26.51 -24.57 -14.07
CA ILE A 545 -25.28 -25.25 -13.59
C ILE A 545 -25.55 -26.25 -12.47
N LEU A 546 -26.68 -26.11 -11.77
CA LEU A 546 -27.13 -27.05 -10.76
C LEU A 546 -28.04 -28.16 -11.31
N ASP A 547 -28.22 -28.23 -12.63
CA ASP A 547 -28.90 -29.36 -13.29
C ASP A 547 -28.01 -30.61 -13.29
N GLU A 548 -28.62 -31.80 -13.26
CA GLU A 548 -27.92 -33.10 -13.17
C GLU A 548 -26.86 -33.29 -14.28
N THR A 549 -27.06 -32.66 -15.45
CA THR A 549 -26.14 -32.73 -16.59
C THR A 549 -24.77 -32.11 -16.34
N HIS A 550 -24.63 -31.27 -15.30
CA HIS A 550 -23.41 -30.52 -14.99
C HIS A 550 -22.70 -31.00 -13.71
N GLN A 551 -23.09 -32.16 -13.18
CA GLN A 551 -22.55 -32.70 -11.93
C GLN A 551 -21.01 -32.82 -11.94
N SER A 552 -20.40 -33.22 -13.07
CA SER A 552 -18.94 -33.33 -13.19
C SER A 552 -18.22 -31.98 -13.07
N ILE A 553 -18.86 -30.88 -13.50
CA ILE A 553 -18.31 -29.52 -13.37
C ILE A 553 -18.34 -29.10 -11.90
N LEU A 554 -19.44 -29.37 -11.20
CA LEU A 554 -19.57 -29.10 -9.76
C LEU A 554 -18.59 -29.91 -8.90
N GLU A 555 -18.30 -31.15 -9.29
CA GLU A 555 -17.28 -31.99 -8.65
C GLU A 555 -15.88 -31.43 -8.87
N ARG A 556 -15.55 -31.02 -10.10
CA ARG A 556 -14.25 -30.39 -10.39
C ARG A 556 -14.10 -29.04 -9.68
N LEU A 557 -15.14 -28.23 -9.56
CA LEU A 557 -15.13 -26.99 -8.76
C LEU A 557 -14.77 -27.25 -7.29
N GLN A 558 -15.35 -28.28 -6.68
CA GLN A 558 -15.01 -28.68 -5.31
C GLN A 558 -13.56 -29.17 -5.21
N GLN A 559 -13.07 -29.89 -6.20
CA GLN A 559 -11.68 -30.35 -6.25
C GLN A 559 -10.70 -29.18 -6.38
N LEU A 560 -10.97 -28.21 -7.25
CA LEU A 560 -10.15 -27.00 -7.39
C LEU A 560 -10.10 -26.21 -6.08
N ALA A 561 -11.24 -26.09 -5.38
CA ALA A 561 -11.28 -25.47 -4.07
C ALA A 561 -10.47 -26.25 -3.01
N GLN A 562 -10.45 -27.59 -3.06
CA GLN A 562 -9.60 -28.42 -2.20
C GLN A 562 -8.11 -28.26 -2.51
N GLU A 563 -7.74 -28.29 -3.79
CA GLU A 563 -6.37 -28.07 -4.27
C GLU A 563 -5.85 -26.70 -3.81
N ASN A 564 -6.66 -25.65 -3.99
CA ASN A 564 -6.35 -24.30 -3.55
C ASN A 564 -6.25 -24.19 -2.01
N ASN A 565 -7.23 -24.76 -1.28
CA ASN A 565 -7.26 -24.74 0.18
C ASN A 565 -6.00 -25.41 0.78
N LEU A 566 -5.60 -26.56 0.23
CA LEU A 566 -4.41 -27.29 0.63
C LEU A 566 -3.13 -26.53 0.26
N ALA A 567 -3.01 -26.06 -0.98
CA ALA A 567 -1.82 -25.36 -1.46
C ALA A 567 -1.52 -24.09 -0.65
N LYS A 568 -2.57 -23.43 -0.14
CA LYS A 568 -2.48 -22.17 0.62
C LYS A 568 -2.67 -22.35 2.13
N ASN A 569 -2.82 -23.59 2.60
CA ASN A 569 -3.08 -23.94 4.00
C ASN A 569 -4.20 -23.09 4.63
N LEU A 570 -5.30 -22.88 3.90
CA LEU A 570 -6.43 -22.07 4.35
C LEU A 570 -7.33 -22.89 5.28
N PRO A 571 -7.83 -22.35 6.42
CA PRO A 571 -8.82 -23.05 7.23
C PRO A 571 -10.15 -23.26 6.50
N LEU A 572 -10.47 -22.40 5.53
CA LEU A 572 -11.71 -22.42 4.76
C LEU A 572 -11.50 -21.90 3.33
N THR A 573 -12.13 -22.58 2.37
CA THR A 573 -12.38 -22.05 1.03
C THR A 573 -13.87 -22.23 0.71
N LEU A 574 -14.52 -21.14 0.30
CA LEU A 574 -15.92 -21.11 -0.11
C LEU A 574 -16.03 -21.05 -1.63
N VAL A 575 -16.96 -21.82 -2.19
CA VAL A 575 -17.38 -21.70 -3.60
C VAL A 575 -18.87 -21.49 -3.65
N LYS A 576 -19.30 -20.28 -3.97
CA LYS A 576 -20.72 -19.97 -4.17
C LYS A 576 -21.07 -20.10 -5.65
N VAL A 577 -21.88 -21.10 -5.96
CA VAL A 577 -22.46 -21.33 -7.27
C VAL A 577 -23.81 -20.63 -7.38
N VAL A 578 -23.95 -19.75 -8.36
CA VAL A 578 -25.18 -19.03 -8.69
C VAL A 578 -25.74 -19.60 -9.98
N ASP A 579 -26.94 -20.16 -9.89
CA ASP A 579 -27.60 -20.84 -10.98
C ASP A 579 -28.69 -19.96 -11.61
N TYR A 580 -28.41 -19.49 -12.81
CA TYR A 580 -29.29 -18.59 -13.56
C TYR A 580 -30.27 -19.35 -14.45
N ALA A 581 -31.43 -18.74 -14.71
CA ALA A 581 -32.36 -19.16 -15.73
C ALA A 581 -31.89 -18.74 -17.13
N GLN A 582 -32.57 -19.25 -18.15
CA GLN A 582 -32.24 -19.01 -19.56
C GLN A 582 -32.38 -17.54 -20.00
N ASP A 583 -33.06 -16.71 -19.22
CA ASP A 583 -33.21 -15.27 -19.43
C ASP A 583 -31.98 -14.45 -19.01
N ALA A 584 -30.99 -15.10 -18.35
CA ALA A 584 -29.78 -14.49 -17.83
C ALA A 584 -29.99 -13.40 -16.77
N GLU A 585 -31.17 -13.38 -16.13
CA GLU A 585 -31.56 -12.39 -15.13
C GLU A 585 -32.12 -13.07 -13.87
N THR A 586 -32.94 -14.10 -14.05
CA THR A 586 -33.60 -14.79 -12.93
C THR A 586 -32.67 -15.80 -12.28
N ILE A 587 -32.51 -15.73 -10.96
CA ILE A 587 -31.76 -16.72 -10.19
C ILE A 587 -32.71 -17.85 -9.78
N ARG A 588 -32.37 -19.08 -10.17
CA ARG A 588 -33.17 -20.28 -9.83
C ARG A 588 -32.82 -20.76 -8.42
N ARG A 589 -31.53 -20.88 -8.13
CA ARG A 589 -30.97 -21.46 -6.90
C ARG A 589 -29.54 -20.95 -6.71
N GLU A 590 -29.07 -20.97 -5.48
CA GLU A 590 -27.66 -20.79 -5.15
C GLU A 590 -27.19 -21.96 -4.27
N ARG A 591 -25.90 -22.27 -4.35
CA ARG A 591 -25.24 -23.29 -3.54
C ARG A 591 -23.89 -22.79 -3.07
N VAL A 592 -23.63 -22.79 -1.77
CA VAL A 592 -22.32 -22.49 -1.19
C VAL A 592 -21.66 -23.80 -0.79
N TYR A 593 -20.61 -24.20 -1.49
CA TYR A 593 -19.71 -25.27 -1.04
C TYR A 593 -18.73 -24.74 0.00
N THR A 594 -18.46 -25.56 1.00
CA THR A 594 -17.50 -25.32 2.08
C THR A 594 -16.40 -26.37 1.98
N VAL A 595 -15.15 -25.91 1.87
CA VAL A 595 -13.96 -26.76 1.87
C VAL A 595 -13.10 -26.37 3.05
N PHE A 596 -12.84 -27.33 3.93
CA PHE A 596 -12.08 -27.12 5.15
C PHE A 596 -10.75 -27.88 5.08
N ASN A 597 -9.74 -27.37 5.78
CA ASN A 597 -8.52 -28.11 6.07
C ASN A 597 -8.81 -29.24 7.08
N ASP A 598 -8.06 -30.33 7.01
CA ASP A 598 -8.17 -31.49 7.92
C ASP A 598 -7.88 -31.13 9.39
N THR A 599 -7.28 -29.96 9.65
CA THR A 599 -6.94 -29.48 10.99
C THR A 599 -8.06 -28.72 11.71
N VAL A 600 -9.19 -28.42 11.03
CA VAL A 600 -10.26 -27.63 11.66
C VAL A 600 -11.14 -28.45 12.59
N SER A 601 -11.66 -27.81 13.65
CA SER A 601 -12.54 -28.49 14.59
C SER A 601 -13.98 -28.63 14.08
N PRO A 602 -14.74 -29.63 14.55
CA PRO A 602 -16.17 -29.75 14.24
C PRO A 602 -17.00 -28.52 14.64
N GLU A 603 -16.64 -27.84 15.73
CA GLU A 603 -17.29 -26.61 16.20
C GLU A 603 -17.12 -25.47 15.21
N PHE A 604 -15.92 -25.31 14.63
CA PHE A 604 -15.66 -24.32 13.59
C PHE A 604 -16.51 -24.60 12.34
N ILE A 605 -16.54 -25.86 11.89
CA ILE A 605 -17.37 -26.28 10.75
C ILE A 605 -18.83 -25.90 11.00
N ASN A 606 -19.40 -26.29 12.14
CA ASN A 606 -20.79 -25.98 12.47
C ASN A 606 -21.06 -24.47 12.52
N THR A 607 -20.14 -23.70 13.11
CA THR A 607 -20.25 -22.23 13.19
C THR A 607 -20.28 -21.59 11.80
N VAL A 608 -19.45 -22.06 10.86
CA VAL A 608 -19.44 -21.56 9.47
C VAL A 608 -20.78 -21.82 8.80
N PHE A 609 -21.31 -23.04 8.90
CA PHE A 609 -22.62 -23.38 8.32
C PHE A 609 -23.74 -22.52 8.92
N ASP A 610 -23.84 -22.46 10.24
CA ASP A 610 -24.89 -21.71 10.94
C ASP A 610 -24.83 -20.21 10.57
N THR A 611 -23.62 -19.67 10.43
CA THR A 611 -23.41 -18.28 10.03
C THR A 611 -23.88 -18.01 8.60
N ILE A 612 -23.57 -18.89 7.65
CA ILE A 612 -24.06 -18.76 6.26
C ILE A 612 -25.58 -18.76 6.23
N GLU A 613 -26.24 -19.68 6.95
CA GLU A 613 -27.71 -19.75 7.00
C GLU A 613 -28.33 -18.46 7.56
N VAL A 614 -27.74 -17.90 8.63
CA VAL A 614 -28.20 -16.63 9.22
C VAL A 614 -28.07 -15.49 8.23
N VAL A 615 -26.94 -15.38 7.53
CA VAL A 615 -26.72 -14.34 6.51
C VAL A 615 -27.72 -14.49 5.36
N VAL A 616 -27.95 -15.70 4.86
CA VAL A 616 -28.94 -15.97 3.80
C VAL A 616 -30.34 -15.53 4.23
N ARG A 617 -30.78 -15.89 5.45
CA ARG A 617 -32.11 -15.48 5.96
C ARG A 617 -32.22 -13.97 6.13
N SER A 618 -31.15 -13.32 6.59
CA SER A 618 -31.11 -11.88 6.80
C SER A 618 -31.22 -11.11 5.48
N GLU A 619 -30.46 -11.50 4.46
CA GLU A 619 -30.37 -10.76 3.20
C GLU A 619 -31.51 -11.11 2.22
N SER A 620 -32.06 -12.33 2.27
CA SER A 620 -33.10 -12.79 1.34
C SER A 620 -34.53 -12.74 1.91
N GLY A 621 -34.68 -12.42 3.21
CA GLY A 621 -35.96 -12.32 3.88
C GLY A 621 -36.62 -13.67 4.21
N VAL A 622 -37.85 -13.62 4.74
CA VAL A 622 -38.55 -14.77 5.35
C VAL A 622 -38.99 -15.88 4.39
N ASN A 623 -38.98 -15.63 3.07
CA ASN A 623 -39.48 -16.60 2.09
C ASN A 623 -38.38 -17.54 1.55
N VAL A 624 -37.11 -17.30 1.88
CA VAL A 624 -35.99 -18.13 1.43
C VAL A 624 -36.13 -19.55 1.97
N GLN A 625 -35.93 -20.53 1.09
CA GLN A 625 -35.81 -21.94 1.45
C GLN A 625 -34.33 -22.29 1.53
N ILE A 626 -33.93 -23.04 2.55
CA ILE A 626 -32.54 -23.42 2.79
C ILE A 626 -32.47 -24.93 3.03
N GLU A 627 -31.53 -25.60 2.39
CA GLU A 627 -31.22 -27.02 2.53
C GLU A 627 -29.72 -27.19 2.86
N ARG A 628 -29.41 -27.75 4.01
CA ARG A 628 -28.04 -28.02 4.46
C ARG A 628 -27.62 -29.44 4.05
N GLY A 629 -26.57 -29.52 3.24
CA GLY A 629 -25.86 -30.75 2.94
C GLY A 629 -24.62 -30.95 3.83
N ASN A 630 -23.87 -32.02 3.57
CA ASN A 630 -22.65 -32.35 4.35
C ASN A 630 -21.51 -31.34 4.14
N ARG A 631 -21.42 -30.75 2.94
CA ARG A 631 -20.36 -29.81 2.54
C ARG A 631 -20.91 -28.60 1.80
N SER A 632 -22.23 -28.41 1.79
CA SER A 632 -22.86 -27.32 1.08
C SER A 632 -24.12 -26.81 1.76
N ILE A 633 -24.46 -25.54 1.49
CA ILE A 633 -25.76 -24.96 1.80
C ILE A 633 -26.39 -24.54 0.49
N ASP A 634 -27.59 -25.01 0.24
CA ASP A 634 -28.38 -24.69 -0.92
C ASP A 634 -29.54 -23.80 -0.52
N TYR A 635 -29.86 -22.79 -1.33
CA TYR A 635 -31.00 -21.92 -1.06
C TYR A 635 -31.63 -21.36 -2.33
N TRP A 636 -32.92 -21.05 -2.25
CA TRP A 636 -33.71 -20.51 -3.36
C TRP A 636 -34.87 -19.64 -2.88
N GLY A 637 -35.47 -18.88 -3.81
CA GLY A 637 -36.53 -17.91 -3.50
C GLY A 637 -36.01 -16.54 -3.04
N VAL A 638 -34.75 -16.22 -3.34
CA VAL A 638 -34.04 -15.02 -2.85
C VAL A 638 -34.34 -13.74 -3.63
N GLY A 639 -34.87 -13.85 -4.85
CA GLY A 639 -35.17 -12.71 -5.74
C GLY A 639 -33.93 -12.07 -6.36
N THR A 640 -32.86 -11.88 -5.59
CA THR A 640 -31.57 -11.30 -6.00
C THR A 640 -30.41 -12.15 -5.46
N GLN A 641 -29.23 -12.01 -6.09
CA GLN A 641 -28.06 -12.81 -5.72
C GLN A 641 -27.56 -12.39 -4.34
N LEU A 642 -27.25 -13.36 -3.46
CA LEU A 642 -26.51 -13.02 -2.23
C LEU A 642 -25.13 -12.48 -2.59
N SER A 643 -24.84 -11.21 -2.33
CA SER A 643 -23.55 -10.62 -2.68
C SER A 643 -22.40 -11.18 -1.82
N ARG A 644 -21.23 -11.43 -2.43
CA ARG A 644 -20.00 -11.75 -1.67
C ARG A 644 -19.67 -10.66 -0.65
N LYS A 645 -19.93 -9.39 -1.00
CA LYS A 645 -19.71 -8.23 -0.10
C LYS A 645 -20.56 -8.28 1.18
N LYS A 646 -21.58 -9.14 1.24
CA LYS A 646 -22.41 -9.38 2.44
C LYS A 646 -21.94 -10.57 3.26
N LEU A 647 -21.61 -11.68 2.61
CA LEU A 647 -21.20 -12.90 3.30
C LEU A 647 -19.73 -12.85 3.78
N ALA A 648 -18.82 -12.33 2.95
CA ALA A 648 -17.39 -12.39 3.22
C ALA A 648 -16.97 -11.63 4.49
N PRO A 649 -17.49 -10.42 4.81
CA PRO A 649 -17.13 -9.73 6.06
C PRO A 649 -17.53 -10.50 7.32
N VAL A 650 -18.64 -11.25 7.27
CA VAL A 650 -19.07 -12.07 8.42
C VAL A 650 -18.20 -13.32 8.53
N MET A 651 -17.85 -13.94 7.40
CA MET A 651 -16.92 -15.08 7.36
C MET A 651 -15.51 -14.70 7.82
N ASP A 652 -15.06 -13.49 7.51
CA ASP A 652 -13.78 -12.95 7.98
C ASP A 652 -13.71 -12.96 9.50
N LEU A 653 -14.75 -12.47 10.20
CA LEU A 653 -14.80 -12.50 11.66
C LEU A 653 -14.73 -13.92 12.23
N VAL A 654 -15.46 -14.86 11.64
CA VAL A 654 -15.50 -16.27 12.10
C VAL A 654 -14.14 -16.94 11.88
N THR A 655 -13.56 -16.77 10.69
CA THR A 655 -12.27 -17.37 10.31
C THR A 655 -11.11 -16.73 11.06
N LYS A 656 -11.14 -15.41 11.31
CA LYS A 656 -10.17 -14.69 12.14
C LYS A 656 -10.18 -15.19 13.58
N ALA A 657 -11.35 -15.39 14.18
CA ALA A 657 -11.46 -15.92 15.53
C ALA A 657 -10.88 -17.34 15.64
N PHE A 658 -11.12 -18.19 14.64
CA PHE A 658 -10.52 -19.52 14.59
C PHE A 658 -9.00 -19.48 14.42
N ASN A 659 -8.50 -18.57 13.59
CA ASN A 659 -7.08 -18.49 13.24
C ASN A 659 -6.27 -17.59 14.19
N GLU A 660 -6.81 -17.19 15.34
CA GLU A 660 -6.13 -16.31 16.29
C GLU A 660 -4.83 -16.92 16.85
N PHE A 661 -4.76 -18.25 16.93
CA PHE A 661 -3.62 -18.99 17.47
C PHE A 661 -3.01 -19.94 16.44
N PHE A 662 -1.69 -20.08 16.49
CA PHE A 662 -0.89 -21.08 15.79
C PHE A 662 -0.34 -22.09 16.79
N TYR A 663 -0.57 -23.38 16.57
CA TYR A 663 0.03 -24.42 17.41
C TYR A 663 1.40 -24.83 16.86
N SER A 664 2.45 -24.73 17.68
CA SER A 664 3.80 -25.19 17.36
C SER A 664 4.05 -26.57 17.99
N PRO A 665 4.13 -27.66 17.20
CA PRO A 665 4.41 -28.99 17.72
C PRO A 665 5.77 -29.10 18.42
N SER A 666 6.78 -28.34 17.97
CA SER A 666 8.13 -28.38 18.53
C SER A 666 8.25 -27.72 19.90
N THR A 667 7.29 -26.88 20.28
CA THR A 667 7.22 -26.22 21.59
C THR A 667 6.09 -26.77 22.46
N GLY A 668 5.04 -27.33 21.84
CA GLY A 668 3.80 -27.74 22.52
C GLY A 668 2.92 -26.55 22.93
N LEU A 669 3.05 -25.41 22.27
CA LEU A 669 2.37 -24.15 22.65
C LEU A 669 1.48 -23.61 21.54
N TYR A 670 0.47 -22.84 21.95
CA TYR A 670 -0.33 -22.00 21.07
C TYR A 670 0.22 -20.58 21.09
N PHE A 671 0.76 -20.13 19.96
CA PHE A 671 1.24 -18.77 19.74
C PHE A 671 0.10 -17.92 19.21
N LYS A 672 -0.17 -16.79 19.85
CA LYS A 672 -1.11 -15.82 19.31
C LYS A 672 -0.48 -15.18 18.07
N ARG A 673 -1.27 -15.00 17.00
CA ARG A 673 -0.82 -14.35 15.75
C ARG A 673 -0.87 -12.81 15.79
N ASP A 674 -1.21 -12.24 16.94
CA ASP A 674 -1.36 -10.79 17.13
C ASP A 674 -0.75 -10.42 18.49
N PHE A 675 -0.38 -9.16 18.63
CA PHE A 675 0.21 -8.64 19.85
C PHE A 675 -0.80 -8.52 20.97
N LEU A 676 -0.29 -8.37 22.19
CA LEU A 676 -1.11 -7.96 23.33
C LEU A 676 -1.73 -6.60 23.03
N ARG A 677 -3.07 -6.54 22.95
CA ARG A 677 -3.85 -5.32 22.75
C ARG A 677 -4.58 -4.93 24.02
N THR A 678 -4.93 -3.66 24.14
CA THR A 678 -5.82 -3.21 25.21
C THR A 678 -7.16 -3.92 25.16
N SER A 679 -7.60 -4.33 26.34
CA SER A 679 -8.91 -4.92 26.59
C SER A 679 -9.37 -4.47 27.97
N SER A 680 -10.68 -4.50 28.22
CA SER A 680 -11.22 -4.15 29.54
C SER A 680 -10.67 -5.03 30.66
N GLU A 681 -10.30 -6.28 30.35
CA GLU A 681 -9.65 -7.20 31.27
C GLU A 681 -8.20 -6.78 31.57
N LEU A 682 -7.42 -6.44 30.54
CA LEU A 682 -6.04 -5.99 30.71
C LEU A 682 -5.97 -4.64 31.43
N GLU A 683 -6.89 -3.72 31.14
CA GLU A 683 -7.04 -2.45 31.85
C GLU A 683 -7.32 -2.68 33.34
N ALA A 684 -8.25 -3.58 33.67
CA ALA A 684 -8.54 -3.93 35.06
C ALA A 684 -7.34 -4.55 35.78
N ILE A 685 -6.57 -5.42 35.11
CA ILE A 685 -5.34 -6.01 35.66
C ILE A 685 -4.32 -4.91 35.91
N ALA A 686 -4.06 -4.04 34.93
CA ALA A 686 -3.10 -2.97 35.03
C ALA A 686 -3.45 -2.00 36.17
N ASP A 687 -4.71 -1.58 36.26
CA ASP A 687 -5.24 -0.73 37.35
C ASP A 687 -5.05 -1.40 38.72
N SER A 688 -5.38 -2.70 38.82
CA SER A 688 -5.24 -3.45 40.08
C SER A 688 -3.78 -3.60 40.53
N CYS A 689 -2.84 -3.56 39.58
CA CYS A 689 -1.41 -3.67 39.82
C CYS A 689 -0.70 -2.31 39.92
N GLY A 690 -1.42 -1.20 39.72
CA GLY A 690 -0.83 0.14 39.69
C GLY A 690 0.14 0.35 38.52
N VAL A 691 -0.12 -0.32 37.39
CA VAL A 691 0.68 -0.24 36.18
C VAL A 691 0.00 0.68 35.18
N GLU A 692 0.71 1.70 34.70
CA GLU A 692 0.22 2.54 33.61
C GLU A 692 0.39 1.79 32.27
N LEU A 693 -0.70 1.68 31.51
CA LEU A 693 -0.67 1.11 30.16
C LEU A 693 -0.28 2.18 29.15
N HIS A 694 0.70 1.86 28.31
CA HIS A 694 0.99 2.63 27.12
C HIS A 694 0.60 1.82 25.88
N THR A 695 -0.02 2.48 24.90
CA THR A 695 -0.48 1.82 23.68
C THR A 695 -0.02 2.55 22.43
N SER A 696 0.19 1.78 21.37
CA SER A 696 0.29 2.33 20.02
C SER A 696 -1.06 2.91 19.57
N ARG A 697 -1.06 3.60 18.41
CA ARG A 697 -2.30 4.08 17.77
C ARG A 697 -3.28 2.96 17.41
N GLU A 698 -2.79 1.74 17.26
CA GLU A 698 -3.58 0.55 16.93
C GLU A 698 -4.06 -0.20 18.18
N GLY A 699 -3.79 0.33 19.38
CA GLY A 699 -4.15 -0.30 20.65
C GLY A 699 -3.23 -1.46 21.06
N ILE A 700 -2.06 -1.62 20.42
CA ILE A 700 -1.05 -2.58 20.84
C ILE A 700 -0.38 -2.07 22.10
N VAL A 701 -0.27 -2.89 23.14
CA VAL A 701 0.40 -2.52 24.39
C VAL A 701 1.91 -2.48 24.17
N VAL A 702 2.50 -1.34 24.49
CA VAL A 702 3.95 -1.09 24.35
C VAL A 702 4.52 -0.73 25.71
N GLY A 703 5.76 -1.12 25.98
CA GLY A 703 6.36 -0.78 27.26
C GLY A 703 7.61 -1.56 27.58
N ASN A 704 8.02 -1.47 28.84
CA ASN A 704 9.14 -2.23 29.37
C ASN A 704 8.83 -3.74 29.32
N PRO A 705 9.70 -4.59 28.76
CA PRO A 705 9.50 -6.04 28.69
C PRO A 705 9.08 -6.70 30.01
N MET A 706 9.61 -6.25 31.15
CA MET A 706 9.24 -6.77 32.48
C MET A 706 7.78 -6.46 32.85
N VAL A 707 7.30 -5.27 32.49
CA VAL A 707 5.91 -4.87 32.70
C VAL A 707 5.00 -5.73 31.83
N LEU A 708 5.37 -5.88 30.55
CA LEU A 708 4.56 -6.62 29.59
C LEU A 708 4.48 -8.12 29.96
N LYS A 709 5.60 -8.72 30.40
CA LYS A 709 5.64 -10.09 30.93
C LYS A 709 4.73 -10.24 32.14
N PHE A 710 4.85 -9.34 33.12
CA PHE A 710 4.03 -9.37 34.32
C PHE A 710 2.53 -9.30 34.00
N LEU A 711 2.12 -8.39 33.12
CA LEU A 711 0.72 -8.27 32.68
C LEU A 711 0.24 -9.53 31.93
N SER A 712 1.07 -10.09 31.06
CA SER A 712 0.77 -11.32 30.32
C SER A 712 0.57 -12.52 31.25
N GLU A 713 1.41 -12.67 32.27
CA GLU A 713 1.27 -13.73 33.28
C GLU A 713 -0.04 -13.61 34.08
N HIS A 714 -0.48 -12.39 34.38
CA HIS A 714 -1.78 -12.15 35.05
C HIS A 714 -2.98 -12.47 34.14
N LEU A 715 -2.81 -12.43 32.83
CA LEU A 715 -3.79 -12.92 31.84
C LEU A 715 -3.73 -14.44 31.63
N GLY A 716 -2.86 -15.15 32.36
CA GLY A 716 -2.65 -16.59 32.16
C GLY A 716 -1.89 -16.91 30.86
N GLN A 717 -1.17 -15.93 30.31
CA GLN A 717 -0.35 -16.04 29.12
C GLN A 717 1.14 -16.02 29.50
N ARG A 718 2.03 -16.31 28.54
CA ARG A 718 3.48 -16.15 28.71
C ARG A 718 4.14 -15.69 27.44
N PHE A 719 5.32 -15.11 27.58
CA PHE A 719 6.14 -14.67 26.46
C PHE A 719 6.94 -15.84 25.88
N ALA A 720 7.20 -15.78 24.58
CA ALA A 720 8.07 -16.76 23.94
C ALA A 720 9.53 -16.46 24.28
N THR A 721 10.30 -17.49 24.59
CA THR A 721 11.76 -17.41 24.59
C THR A 721 12.29 -17.29 23.16
N PRO A 722 13.53 -16.83 22.94
CA PRO A 722 14.14 -16.83 21.61
C PRO A 722 14.13 -18.23 20.96
N SER A 723 14.39 -19.28 21.74
CA SER A 723 14.35 -20.67 21.26
C SER A 723 12.95 -21.08 20.80
N GLU A 724 11.92 -20.82 21.62
CA GLU A 724 10.53 -21.14 21.29
C GLU A 724 10.05 -20.38 20.06
N TYR A 725 10.40 -19.10 19.94
CA TYR A 725 10.06 -18.26 18.81
C TYR A 725 10.59 -18.85 17.48
N PHE A 726 11.88 -19.17 17.41
CA PHE A 726 12.45 -19.72 16.18
C PHE A 726 11.93 -21.12 15.87
N ARG A 727 11.63 -21.95 16.87
CA ARG A 727 10.96 -23.24 16.65
C ARG A 727 9.56 -23.06 16.07
N ALA A 728 8.78 -22.11 16.59
CA ALA A 728 7.47 -21.79 16.04
C ALA A 728 7.57 -21.25 14.60
N TYR A 729 8.59 -20.43 14.31
CA TYR A 729 8.88 -19.96 12.96
C TYR A 729 9.13 -21.12 11.98
N PHE A 730 9.98 -22.09 12.35
CA PHE A 730 10.25 -23.24 11.50
C PHE A 730 9.08 -24.22 11.40
N ASP A 731 8.32 -24.42 12.47
CA ASP A 731 7.09 -25.21 12.43
C ASP A 731 6.08 -24.58 11.46
N ALA A 732 5.93 -23.24 11.49
CA ALA A 732 5.05 -22.51 10.58
C ALA A 732 5.48 -22.69 9.12
N LEU A 733 6.78 -22.58 8.83
CA LEU A 733 7.31 -22.85 7.49
C LEU A 733 7.06 -24.31 7.07
N ALA A 734 7.24 -25.28 7.97
CA ALA A 734 7.07 -26.70 7.67
C ALA A 734 5.64 -27.08 7.30
N VAL A 735 4.64 -26.41 7.85
CA VAL A 735 3.21 -26.61 7.51
C VAL A 735 2.70 -25.62 6.46
N ASN A 736 3.58 -24.87 5.80
CA ASN A 736 3.25 -23.80 4.84
C ASN A 736 2.27 -22.76 5.41
N ASP A 737 2.36 -22.47 6.71
CA ASP A 737 1.68 -21.35 7.33
C ASP A 737 2.45 -20.05 7.06
N HIS A 738 2.37 -19.60 5.81
CA HIS A 738 3.04 -18.39 5.35
C HIS A 738 2.63 -17.15 6.16
N ARG A 739 1.45 -17.16 6.78
CA ARG A 739 0.96 -16.03 7.59
C ARG A 739 1.65 -15.96 8.94
N MET A 740 1.75 -17.08 9.65
CA MET A 740 2.51 -17.10 10.92
C MET A 740 3.98 -16.83 10.67
N ALA A 741 4.57 -17.42 9.62
CA ALA A 741 5.95 -17.16 9.25
C ALA A 741 6.19 -15.68 8.89
N ALA A 742 5.30 -15.07 8.10
CA ALA A 742 5.38 -13.65 7.76
C ALA A 742 5.13 -12.74 8.95
N HIS A 743 4.22 -13.11 9.86
CA HIS A 743 4.00 -12.41 11.11
C HIS A 743 5.31 -12.40 11.92
N LEU A 744 5.84 -13.57 12.28
CA LEU A 744 7.08 -13.67 13.05
C LEU A 744 8.22 -12.87 12.37
N ALA A 745 8.40 -12.99 11.05
CA ALA A 745 9.44 -12.25 10.32
C ALA A 745 9.11 -10.77 10.02
N HIS A 746 8.04 -10.20 10.57
CA HIS A 746 7.53 -8.90 10.16
C HIS A 746 8.42 -7.75 10.67
N SER A 747 8.94 -6.94 9.74
CA SER A 747 9.85 -5.83 10.06
C SER A 747 9.20 -4.56 10.65
N GLY A 748 7.88 -4.58 10.88
CA GLY A 748 7.09 -3.42 11.32
C GLY A 748 7.07 -3.18 12.83
N TYR A 749 7.57 -4.09 13.64
CA TYR A 749 7.55 -3.99 15.09
C TYR A 749 8.82 -4.59 15.72
N LEU A 750 8.96 -4.42 17.04
CA LEU A 750 9.94 -5.10 17.87
C LEU A 750 9.20 -5.95 18.88
N GLU A 751 9.63 -7.20 19.05
CA GLU A 751 9.01 -8.16 19.94
C GLU A 751 9.96 -8.52 21.06
N ALA A 752 9.51 -8.34 22.31
CA ALA A 752 10.29 -8.73 23.48
C ALA A 752 10.20 -10.24 23.71
N PHE A 753 11.34 -10.87 23.99
CA PHE A 753 11.41 -12.29 24.32
C PHE A 753 11.54 -12.52 25.83
N ASP A 754 11.04 -13.68 26.28
CA ASP A 754 11.08 -14.09 27.69
C ASP A 754 12.46 -14.58 28.12
N ALA A 755 13.47 -13.72 28.00
CA ALA A 755 14.85 -14.08 28.22
C ALA A 755 15.65 -12.94 28.82
N ALA A 756 16.57 -13.28 29.72
CA ALA A 756 17.59 -12.37 30.23
C ALA A 756 19.00 -12.84 29.87
N VAL A 757 19.87 -11.92 29.43
CA VAL A 757 21.29 -12.20 29.19
C VAL A 757 22.13 -11.61 30.32
N GLU A 758 22.97 -12.46 30.90
CA GLU A 758 23.90 -12.10 31.96
C GLU A 758 25.35 -12.34 31.51
N ASP A 759 26.17 -11.30 31.61
CA ASP A 759 27.62 -11.33 31.33
C ASP A 759 28.00 -11.96 29.97
N PHE A 760 27.14 -11.87 28.96
CA PHE A 760 27.31 -12.42 27.59
C PHE A 760 27.46 -13.93 27.49
N SER A 761 27.42 -14.61 28.63
CA SER A 761 27.82 -16.00 28.75
C SER A 761 26.68 -16.85 29.25
N TYR A 762 25.65 -16.23 29.81
CA TYR A 762 24.50 -16.90 30.39
C TYR A 762 23.20 -16.31 29.86
N LEU A 763 22.30 -17.21 29.52
CA LEU A 763 20.91 -16.97 29.17
C LEU A 763 20.05 -17.50 30.33
N VAL A 764 19.07 -16.71 30.75
CA VAL A 764 18.02 -17.14 31.66
C VAL A 764 16.70 -17.05 30.91
N GLU A 765 16.17 -18.20 30.53
CA GLU A 765 14.85 -18.32 29.89
C GLU A 765 13.76 -18.28 30.96
N HIS A 766 12.65 -17.61 30.64
CA HIS A 766 11.55 -17.34 31.57
C HIS A 766 12.04 -16.76 32.91
N PRO A 767 12.78 -15.62 32.89
CA PRO A 767 13.30 -15.01 34.11
C PRO A 767 12.18 -14.67 35.09
N ASP A 768 12.45 -14.85 36.38
CA ASP A 768 11.51 -14.45 37.42
C ASP A 768 11.54 -12.90 37.56
N VAL A 769 10.36 -12.26 37.55
CA VAL A 769 10.20 -10.81 37.69
C VAL A 769 9.25 -10.51 38.85
N ALA A 770 9.61 -9.53 39.68
CA ALA A 770 8.78 -9.09 40.80
C ALA A 770 8.56 -7.57 40.79
N LEU A 771 7.33 -7.15 41.10
CA LEU A 771 7.04 -5.74 41.38
C LEU A 771 7.49 -5.42 42.82
N THR A 772 8.49 -4.55 42.95
CA THR A 772 9.01 -4.08 44.24
C THR A 772 8.65 -2.61 44.46
N HIS A 773 8.96 -2.08 45.66
CA HIS A 773 8.83 -0.65 45.94
C HIS A 773 9.70 0.26 45.03
N GLN A 774 10.68 -0.32 44.32
CA GLN A 774 11.53 0.39 43.35
C GLN A 774 11.08 0.14 41.90
N GLY A 775 9.92 -0.49 41.70
CA GLY A 775 9.42 -0.94 40.40
C GLY A 775 9.74 -2.40 40.10
N PHE A 776 9.59 -2.79 38.85
CA PHE A 776 9.85 -4.15 38.38
C PHE A 776 11.34 -4.50 38.46
N GLN A 777 11.64 -5.62 39.11
CA GLN A 777 13.00 -6.15 39.26
C GLN A 777 13.10 -7.58 38.75
N TYR A 778 14.18 -7.85 38.03
CA TYR A 778 14.64 -9.19 37.72
C TYR A 778 15.19 -9.86 38.99
N ILE A 779 14.65 -11.03 39.36
CA ILE A 779 15.01 -11.73 40.60
C ILE A 779 15.79 -13.04 40.36
N GLY A 780 16.11 -13.37 39.11
CA GLY A 780 16.94 -14.52 38.74
C GLY A 780 16.21 -15.53 37.85
N GLY A 781 16.77 -16.74 37.79
CA GLY A 781 16.20 -17.88 37.08
C GLY A 781 17.26 -18.93 36.76
N ASN A 782 16.88 -19.94 35.96
CA ASN A 782 17.81 -21.01 35.60
C ASN A 782 18.81 -20.54 34.54
N ARG A 783 20.09 -20.45 34.94
CA ARG A 783 21.18 -20.03 34.06
C ARG A 783 21.59 -21.14 33.11
N LYS A 784 21.55 -20.86 31.80
CA LYS A 784 22.08 -21.69 30.72
C LYS A 784 23.30 -21.02 30.12
N LYS A 785 24.41 -21.73 29.99
CA LYS A 785 25.60 -21.19 29.31
C LYS A 785 25.33 -21.09 27.81
N VAL A 786 25.64 -19.95 27.20
CA VAL A 786 25.41 -19.68 25.78
C VAL A 786 26.62 -19.01 25.14
N HIS A 787 26.75 -19.14 23.82
CA HIS A 787 27.68 -18.34 23.02
C HIS A 787 26.87 -17.31 22.24
N ILE A 788 27.12 -16.03 22.52
CA ILE A 788 26.48 -14.92 21.82
C ILE A 788 27.52 -14.30 20.90
N PRO A 789 27.43 -14.47 19.57
CA PRO A 789 28.37 -13.85 18.66
C PRO A 789 28.20 -12.33 18.68
N ARG A 790 29.28 -11.60 18.42
CA ARG A 790 29.31 -10.13 18.47
C ARG A 790 28.77 -9.55 17.16
N GLY A 791 27.93 -8.52 17.24
CA GLY A 791 27.44 -7.75 16.09
C GLY A 791 27.19 -6.29 16.45
N ASP A 792 27.89 -5.35 15.77
CA ASP A 792 27.95 -3.92 16.16
C ASP A 792 27.81 -2.90 14.98
N PRO A 793 26.78 -2.93 14.10
CA PRO A 793 25.71 -3.92 13.87
C PRO A 793 26.21 -5.14 13.09
N GLY A 794 25.39 -6.19 13.01
CA GLY A 794 25.61 -7.33 12.12
C GLY A 794 24.32 -7.82 11.46
N LEU A 795 24.44 -8.82 10.60
CA LEU A 795 23.32 -9.52 9.97
C LEU A 795 23.30 -10.99 10.39
N ILE A 796 22.13 -11.62 10.48
CA ILE A 796 21.99 -13.04 10.81
C ILE A 796 21.08 -13.74 9.80
N ASP A 797 21.40 -14.98 9.48
CA ASP A 797 20.52 -15.86 8.71
C ASP A 797 19.63 -16.63 9.68
N PRO A 798 18.28 -16.52 9.62
CA PRO A 798 17.38 -17.30 10.46
C PRO A 798 17.66 -18.81 10.40
N ASN A 799 18.12 -19.32 9.25
CA ASN A 799 18.46 -20.74 9.08
C ASN A 799 19.73 -21.17 9.83
N LYS A 800 20.50 -20.21 10.35
CA LYS A 800 21.74 -20.43 11.13
C LYS A 800 21.55 -20.05 12.61
N ILE A 801 20.33 -20.14 13.11
CA ILE A 801 20.02 -19.99 14.53
C ILE A 801 20.24 -21.33 15.26
N ASP A 802 20.85 -21.28 16.43
CA ASP A 802 20.84 -22.40 17.36
C ASP A 802 19.46 -22.53 18.01
N LEU A 803 18.66 -23.51 17.57
CA LEU A 803 17.31 -23.75 18.08
C LEU A 803 17.24 -24.14 19.56
N GLU A 804 18.36 -24.46 20.21
CA GLU A 804 18.37 -24.66 21.66
C GLU A 804 18.45 -23.35 22.45
N THR A 805 19.03 -22.29 21.88
CA THR A 805 19.29 -21.03 22.59
C THR A 805 18.59 -19.83 21.97
N GLY A 806 18.16 -19.94 20.71
CA GLY A 806 17.60 -18.88 19.89
C GLY A 806 18.60 -17.82 19.46
N PHE A 807 19.91 -18.03 19.67
CA PHE A 807 20.96 -17.12 19.22
C PHE A 807 21.55 -17.55 17.87
N PRO A 808 22.05 -16.58 17.08
CA PRO A 808 22.76 -16.88 15.85
C PRO A 808 24.05 -17.66 16.12
N GLN A 809 24.37 -18.60 15.22
CA GLN A 809 25.65 -19.30 15.24
C GLN A 809 26.79 -18.43 14.69
N GLU A 810 26.47 -17.55 13.75
CA GLU A 810 27.41 -16.60 13.15
C GLU A 810 26.71 -15.27 12.79
N VAL A 811 27.51 -14.23 12.62
CA VAL A 811 27.06 -12.88 12.26
C VAL A 811 27.75 -12.48 10.96
N GLU A 812 26.94 -12.20 9.96
CA GLU A 812 27.34 -11.78 8.62
C GLU A 812 27.68 -10.28 8.58
N ASP A 813 28.44 -9.88 7.56
CA ASP A 813 28.85 -8.49 7.33
C ASP A 813 27.61 -7.59 7.11
N PRO A 814 27.43 -6.49 7.86
CA PRO A 814 26.30 -5.58 7.68
C PRO A 814 26.27 -4.90 6.30
N ASN A 815 27.30 -5.01 5.47
CA ASN A 815 27.24 -4.55 4.08
C ASN A 815 26.45 -5.49 3.14
N GLN A 816 26.03 -6.67 3.61
CA GLN A 816 25.27 -7.66 2.81
C GLN A 816 23.74 -7.48 2.89
N TYR A 817 23.24 -6.25 3.10
CA TYR A 817 21.79 -5.97 3.17
C TYR A 817 21.05 -6.42 1.90
N GLY A 818 19.87 -7.04 2.06
CA GLY A 818 18.93 -7.36 0.97
C GLY A 818 18.77 -8.84 0.62
N THR A 819 19.41 -9.76 1.35
CA THR A 819 19.44 -11.21 1.01
C THR A 819 18.53 -12.10 1.88
N GLY A 820 17.55 -11.53 2.59
CA GLY A 820 16.71 -12.28 3.54
C GLY A 820 17.33 -12.43 4.95
N LEU A 821 18.48 -11.81 5.17
CA LEU A 821 19.13 -11.73 6.49
C LEU A 821 18.42 -10.73 7.41
N TRP A 822 18.44 -11.02 8.72
CA TRP A 822 17.85 -10.20 9.76
C TRP A 822 18.90 -9.32 10.43
N ARG A 823 18.51 -8.15 10.92
CA ARG A 823 19.44 -7.27 11.63
C ARG A 823 19.71 -7.82 13.04
N TYR A 824 20.97 -7.76 13.46
CA TYR A 824 21.39 -8.26 14.75
C TYR A 824 22.32 -7.28 15.46
N TRP A 825 22.08 -7.10 16.75
CA TRP A 825 22.98 -6.43 17.67
C TRP A 825 23.23 -7.38 18.83
N SER A 826 24.51 -7.60 19.15
CA SER A 826 24.82 -8.27 20.40
C SER A 826 24.42 -7.37 21.59
N PRO A 827 24.12 -7.96 22.77
CA PRO A 827 23.97 -7.20 24.02
C PRO A 827 25.18 -6.29 24.29
N ASP A 828 25.10 -5.37 25.26
CA ASP A 828 26.23 -4.53 25.71
C ASP A 828 26.85 -5.03 27.02
N ARG A 829 28.20 -4.97 27.12
CA ARG A 829 29.09 -5.61 28.12
C ARG A 829 28.83 -5.22 29.56
N GLU A 830 28.07 -4.16 29.80
CA GLU A 830 27.95 -3.52 31.10
C GLU A 830 26.54 -3.63 31.73
N LEU A 831 25.59 -4.35 31.12
CA LEU A 831 24.20 -4.43 31.59
C LEU A 831 23.60 -5.85 31.52
N VAL A 832 22.70 -6.19 32.46
CA VAL A 832 21.79 -7.33 32.36
C VAL A 832 20.61 -6.92 31.46
N TRP A 833 20.38 -7.68 30.39
CA TRP A 833 19.38 -7.33 29.37
C TRP A 833 18.16 -8.24 29.47
N VAL A 834 16.96 -7.68 29.28
CA VAL A 834 15.78 -8.45 28.85
C VAL A 834 15.72 -8.32 27.34
N ILE A 835 15.77 -9.45 26.62
CA ILE A 835 15.93 -9.50 25.16
C ILE A 835 14.65 -9.00 24.48
N GLY A 836 14.79 -8.24 23.40
CA GLY A 836 13.70 -7.89 22.47
C GLY A 836 14.20 -7.36 21.15
#